data_AF-B8DQI0-F1
#
_entry.id   AF-B8DQI0-F1
#
_cell.length_a   1.000
_cell.length_b   1.000
_cell.length_c   1.000
_cell.angle_alpha   90.00
_cell.angle_beta   90.00
_cell.angle_gamma   90.00
#
_symmetry.space_group_name_H-M   'P 1'
#
loop_
_entity.id
_entity.type
_entity.pdbx_description
1 polymer ?
#
loop_
_entity_poly.entity_id
_entity_poly.type
_entity_poly.pdbx_seq_one_letter_code
_entity_poly.pdbx_strand_id
1 'polypeptide(L)'
;MTAPSPVFAARGLCRTFPAPGAGGAVVRAVDDVTLDLAPGTINGLLGPDGAGKTTLLRLAAGLLLPDAGSLTVLGRDTVTQAQAVQSAIGYMPQRFGLYEDLSVAENLSLYADLHGVSAAQKAERWPALMRMTGLAPFLDRLAGRLSGGMKQKLGLACTLVRSPRLLLLDEPTVGVDPLSRRELWNIVFSLVREHGITVLVSTAYLDEAEHCDRVAIMHHGRLVGDGAPGHFTRPLTGRTWFVTPAMRARAAQTMLPAAPGVTDAVLHAGGVRLLTETPEAARALVACGLLTEGESAPGTVGQLHPRAPGFEDGFLALFAALPQEAGTGDRPAPGRDSMPAAPPAPYASATDTPAPDAPDCPSQGQPSALAPEPPNSHPDSTPVIEVRGLERRFGTFMAVKGASFDVRRGEIFGLLGPNGAGKSTIFRMLCGLLPPTGGSLRVAGVDLRRAPAAARRRVGYVAQKFSLYGQLSVLENLRFFASAYGLYGAARDARMAWALRDFDLADVADAQSGDLSLGYRQRLAMACALMHEPDILFLDEATSGVDPLARREFWRRITALAESGVTVIVTTHFLDEAEYCDRMAILVGGEVLALGTPAEIRALAPAADDATDGPREAARRDDGQRDAPGHASGQATIERAFIALAERHRAKAPGATGVTGVTGATGMTGVAGAPGQTAPSSGPGMRPLSGTPDSAHPAPAGQAQDIRPTALRGLLLRMRGLLRKEWLQVVRDPSAIAIALVMPVVLLFLFGYGISLDARDVPVAIVTDDLGPEAMEFAARLLLADTFRPRVVTDMRRAEEDLRAGRVDAIVHLQSDFARRLSDATGGATGGAAGGTARPDGAPPAGDAGTVPVQLIVNGVDPNNARTVSGYVTSVWQSWLSGRVAAAGQVPAVRMATRMWFNPTADSRHFLVPGLMVLIMTLTGALLTAMVMAREWERGTMEALLVTPVRMGELLTGKLLPYFVLGMGGMVLTVIMALYLFGVPLRGSLAVLAGASSLFLTAALGMGLFISVLARNQFIAGQAALLATFLPALFLSGFIFDLESTPGFVQAVSYVIAARYFATLLKTIFLAGEVWEVIVPNALALAALAFFFLTVARLRCRKRLD
;
A
#
# COMPACT_ATOMS: atom_id res chain seq x y z
N MET A 1 -53.59 7.41 24.66
CA MET A 1 -52.38 8.01 24.06
C MET A 1 -51.78 6.97 23.12
N THR A 2 -51.84 7.19 21.81
CA THR A 2 -51.24 6.31 20.79
C THR A 2 -49.71 6.37 20.90
N ALA A 3 -49.04 5.21 20.91
CA ALA A 3 -47.59 5.15 20.96
C ALA A 3 -46.96 5.97 19.81
N PRO A 4 -45.87 6.73 20.06
CA PRO A 4 -45.23 7.55 19.03
C PRO A 4 -44.76 6.66 17.86
N SER A 5 -45.00 7.09 16.62
CA SER A 5 -44.57 6.37 15.44
C SER A 5 -43.03 6.24 15.42
N PRO A 6 -42.50 5.06 15.04
CA PRO A 6 -41.05 4.83 15.03
C PRO A 6 -40.35 5.72 14.00
N VAL A 7 -39.18 6.24 14.37
CA VAL A 7 -38.31 7.04 13.48
C VAL A 7 -37.61 6.16 12.45
N PHE A 8 -37.43 4.89 12.77
CA PHE A 8 -36.86 3.86 11.93
C PHE A 8 -37.66 2.57 12.18
N ALA A 9 -38.15 1.93 11.11
CA ALA A 9 -38.84 0.65 11.20
C ALA A 9 -38.43 -0.24 10.02
N ALA A 10 -37.71 -1.32 10.35
CA ALA A 10 -37.33 -2.40 9.44
C ALA A 10 -38.25 -3.62 9.66
N ARG A 11 -38.70 -4.27 8.59
CA ARG A 11 -39.53 -5.49 8.65
C ARG A 11 -39.00 -6.52 7.67
N GLY A 12 -38.54 -7.66 8.19
CA GLY A 12 -38.04 -8.80 7.41
C GLY A 12 -36.97 -8.44 6.38
N LEU A 13 -36.10 -7.48 6.73
CA LEU A 13 -35.17 -6.88 5.80
C LEU A 13 -34.09 -7.89 5.38
N CYS A 14 -33.90 -8.06 4.08
CA CYS A 14 -32.89 -8.97 3.53
C CYS A 14 -32.00 -8.26 2.51
N ARG A 15 -30.69 -8.54 2.56
CA ARG A 15 -29.73 -8.08 1.56
C ARG A 15 -28.57 -9.07 1.40
N THR A 16 -28.30 -9.40 0.15
CA THR A 16 -27.30 -10.36 -0.28
C THR A 16 -26.26 -9.73 -1.22
N PHE A 17 -25.05 -10.27 -1.20
CA PHE A 17 -23.95 -9.86 -2.07
C PHE A 17 -23.26 -11.08 -2.67
N PRO A 18 -22.73 -11.01 -3.90
CA PRO A 18 -21.84 -12.04 -4.41
C PRO A 18 -20.57 -12.12 -3.53
N ALA A 19 -20.16 -13.33 -3.15
CA ALA A 19 -18.99 -13.55 -2.32
C ALA A 19 -17.70 -13.21 -3.10
N PRO A 20 -16.72 -12.52 -2.51
CA PRO A 20 -15.42 -12.30 -3.13
C PRO A 20 -14.66 -13.62 -3.30
N GLY A 21 -14.17 -13.90 -4.51
CA GLY A 21 -13.17 -14.97 -4.74
C GLY A 21 -13.68 -16.41 -4.78
N ALA A 22 -14.96 -16.68 -4.49
CA ALA A 22 -15.56 -18.01 -4.63
C ALA A 22 -16.63 -18.00 -5.74
N GLY A 23 -16.41 -18.78 -6.80
CA GLY A 23 -17.33 -18.88 -7.93
C GLY A 23 -18.76 -19.27 -7.50
N GLY A 24 -19.64 -18.27 -7.38
CA GLY A 24 -21.09 -18.45 -7.18
C GLY A 24 -21.60 -18.41 -5.74
N ALA A 25 -20.75 -18.28 -4.71
CA ALA A 25 -21.24 -18.17 -3.34
C ALA A 25 -21.86 -16.78 -3.08
N VAL A 26 -22.92 -16.73 -2.28
CA VAL A 26 -23.64 -15.48 -1.94
C VAL A 26 -23.54 -15.25 -0.43
N VAL A 27 -23.11 -14.07 -0.02
CA VAL A 27 -23.08 -13.63 1.37
C VAL A 27 -24.39 -12.92 1.69
N ARG A 28 -25.17 -13.47 2.63
CA ARG A 28 -26.33 -12.76 3.20
C ARG A 28 -25.84 -11.78 4.26
N ALA A 29 -25.76 -10.51 3.91
CA ALA A 29 -25.27 -9.48 4.82
C ALA A 29 -26.35 -9.01 5.80
N VAL A 30 -27.63 -9.08 5.41
CA VAL A 30 -28.79 -8.86 6.28
C VAL A 30 -29.79 -9.96 5.94
N ASP A 31 -30.29 -10.68 6.94
CA ASP A 31 -31.17 -11.85 6.80
C ASP A 31 -32.31 -11.72 7.81
N ASP A 32 -33.51 -11.42 7.33
CA ASP A 32 -34.75 -11.29 8.11
C ASP A 32 -34.68 -10.34 9.32
N VAL A 33 -34.09 -9.15 9.13
CA VAL A 33 -33.93 -8.18 10.23
C VAL A 33 -35.20 -7.35 10.44
N THR A 34 -35.71 -7.38 11.67
CA THR A 34 -36.83 -6.55 12.15
C THR A 34 -36.38 -5.72 13.35
N LEU A 35 -36.47 -4.40 13.26
CA LEU A 35 -35.97 -3.46 14.28
C LEU A 35 -36.76 -2.14 14.24
N ASP A 36 -37.08 -1.60 15.41
CA ASP A 36 -37.79 -0.33 15.59
C ASP A 36 -37.05 0.62 16.54
N LEU A 37 -36.90 1.89 16.14
CA LEU A 37 -36.27 2.92 16.97
C LEU A 37 -37.26 4.00 17.40
N ALA A 38 -37.24 4.31 18.69
CA ALA A 38 -38.04 5.38 19.29
C ALA A 38 -37.38 6.76 19.08
N PRO A 39 -38.17 7.83 18.91
CA PRO A 39 -37.63 9.19 18.79
C PRO A 39 -36.87 9.62 20.05
N GLY A 40 -35.78 10.38 19.87
CA GLY A 40 -35.03 11.03 20.96
C GLY A 40 -34.21 10.07 21.82
N THR A 41 -33.86 8.89 21.29
CA THR A 41 -33.06 7.88 21.97
C THR A 41 -31.71 7.65 21.28
N ILE A 42 -30.73 7.20 22.04
CA ILE A 42 -29.44 6.71 21.54
C ILE A 42 -29.53 5.19 21.41
N ASN A 43 -29.42 4.70 20.19
CA ASN A 43 -29.54 3.28 19.87
C ASN A 43 -28.20 2.75 19.35
N GLY A 44 -27.70 1.69 19.97
CA GLY A 44 -26.46 1.03 19.58
C GLY A 44 -26.72 -0.15 18.65
N LEU A 45 -25.95 -0.26 17.57
CA LEU A 45 -25.91 -1.44 16.70
C LEU A 45 -24.55 -2.14 16.88
N LEU A 46 -24.59 -3.29 17.54
CA LEU A 46 -23.41 -4.04 17.96
C LEU A 46 -23.32 -5.38 17.22
N GLY A 47 -22.12 -5.89 17.02
CA GLY A 47 -21.91 -7.22 16.44
C GLY A 47 -20.49 -7.38 15.88
N PRO A 48 -20.06 -8.61 15.58
CA PRO A 48 -18.75 -8.86 14.98
C PRO A 48 -18.57 -8.21 13.59
N ASP A 49 -17.34 -8.22 13.10
CA ASP A 49 -17.04 -7.80 11.73
C ASP A 49 -17.77 -8.72 10.74
N GLY A 50 -18.39 -8.13 9.72
CA GLY A 50 -19.21 -8.87 8.76
C GLY A 50 -20.62 -9.23 9.24
N ALA A 51 -21.05 -8.84 10.45
CA ALA A 51 -22.40 -9.11 10.95
C ALA A 51 -23.54 -8.39 10.21
N GLY A 52 -23.24 -7.40 9.37
CA GLY A 52 -24.25 -6.64 8.59
C GLY A 52 -24.52 -5.21 9.03
N LYS A 53 -23.83 -4.70 10.06
CA LYS A 53 -24.06 -3.37 10.68
C LYS A 53 -24.05 -2.21 9.68
N THR A 54 -22.96 -2.05 8.94
CA THR A 54 -22.80 -1.01 7.92
C THR A 54 -23.80 -1.19 6.77
N THR A 55 -24.14 -2.43 6.42
CA THR A 55 -25.16 -2.72 5.40
C THR A 55 -26.52 -2.21 5.85
N LEU A 56 -26.92 -2.47 7.11
CA LEU A 56 -28.16 -1.97 7.68
C LEU A 56 -28.21 -0.44 7.72
N LEU A 57 -27.12 0.22 8.11
CA LEU A 57 -27.03 1.69 8.10
C LEU A 57 -27.13 2.28 6.68
N ARG A 58 -26.52 1.64 5.68
CA ARG A 58 -26.62 2.07 4.28
C ARG A 58 -28.00 1.87 3.68
N LEU A 59 -28.70 0.78 4.06
CA LEU A 59 -30.12 0.59 3.73
C LEU A 59 -30.96 1.70 4.37
N ALA A 60 -30.72 2.01 5.66
CA ALA A 60 -31.38 3.11 6.37
C ALA A 60 -31.16 4.48 5.71
N ALA A 61 -29.96 4.70 5.18
CA ALA A 61 -29.62 5.94 4.48
C ALA A 61 -30.17 6.01 3.05
N GLY A 62 -30.80 4.96 2.53
CA GLY A 62 -31.23 4.87 1.13
C GLY A 62 -30.06 4.85 0.15
N LEU A 63 -28.88 4.38 0.57
CA LEU A 63 -27.68 4.22 -0.25
C LEU A 63 -27.59 2.81 -0.86
N LEU A 64 -28.34 1.86 -0.30
CA LEU A 64 -28.51 0.51 -0.80
C LEU A 64 -30.01 0.19 -0.86
N LEU A 65 -30.38 -0.71 -1.77
CA LEU A 65 -31.73 -1.24 -1.85
C LEU A 65 -31.77 -2.63 -1.20
N PRO A 66 -32.84 -2.97 -0.47
CA PRO A 66 -33.05 -4.33 0.03
C PRO A 66 -33.43 -5.28 -1.11
N ASP A 67 -33.11 -6.57 -0.94
CA ASP A 67 -33.56 -7.63 -1.87
C ASP A 67 -34.97 -8.11 -1.50
N ALA A 68 -35.31 -8.09 -0.20
CA ALA A 68 -36.64 -8.38 0.33
C ALA A 68 -36.88 -7.61 1.64
N GLY A 69 -38.15 -7.53 2.05
CA GLY A 69 -38.59 -6.77 3.22
C GLY A 69 -38.85 -5.30 2.93
N SER A 70 -39.23 -4.55 3.96
CA SER A 70 -39.54 -3.12 3.86
C SER A 70 -38.80 -2.32 4.93
N LEU A 71 -38.38 -1.11 4.59
CA LEU A 71 -37.67 -0.20 5.49
C LEU A 71 -38.19 1.22 5.35
N THR A 72 -38.75 1.73 6.45
CA THR A 72 -39.22 3.13 6.55
C THR A 72 -38.37 3.91 7.53
N VAL A 73 -37.99 5.13 7.14
CA VAL A 73 -37.18 6.06 7.93
C VAL A 73 -37.89 7.42 7.93
N LEU A 74 -38.14 7.97 9.12
CA LEU A 74 -38.92 9.20 9.33
C LEU A 74 -40.29 9.16 8.63
N GLY A 75 -40.93 7.98 8.60
CA GLY A 75 -42.21 7.74 7.92
C GLY A 75 -42.13 7.71 6.39
N ARG A 76 -40.92 7.66 5.80
CA ARG A 76 -40.68 7.62 4.35
C ARG A 76 -40.06 6.28 3.98
N ASP A 77 -40.49 5.73 2.85
CA ASP A 77 -39.95 4.47 2.36
C ASP A 77 -38.57 4.68 1.70
N THR A 78 -37.60 3.86 2.08
CA THR A 78 -36.19 4.01 1.66
C THR A 78 -35.94 3.64 0.20
N VAL A 79 -36.84 2.88 -0.44
CA VAL A 79 -36.74 2.44 -1.84
C VAL A 79 -37.34 3.49 -2.77
N THR A 80 -38.55 3.94 -2.47
CA THR A 80 -39.34 4.85 -3.32
C THR A 80 -39.04 6.32 -3.04
N GLN A 81 -38.60 6.68 -1.83
CA GLN A 81 -38.39 8.07 -1.39
C GLN A 81 -36.98 8.33 -0.87
N ALA A 82 -35.97 7.65 -1.42
CA ALA A 82 -34.57 7.73 -0.99
C ALA A 82 -34.05 9.19 -0.87
N GLN A 83 -34.31 10.04 -1.87
CA GLN A 83 -33.87 11.45 -1.83
C GLN A 83 -34.47 12.23 -0.66
N ALA A 84 -35.75 11.97 -0.35
CA ALA A 84 -36.42 12.63 0.77
C ALA A 84 -35.88 12.12 2.11
N VAL A 85 -35.54 10.83 2.23
CA VAL A 85 -34.86 10.27 3.41
C VAL A 85 -33.48 10.94 3.58
N GLN A 86 -32.65 10.94 2.54
CA GLN A 86 -31.30 11.52 2.56
C GLN A 86 -31.29 13.01 2.92
N SER A 87 -32.32 13.77 2.52
CA SER A 87 -32.43 15.20 2.85
C SER A 87 -32.74 15.48 4.33
N ALA A 88 -33.22 14.50 5.08
CA ALA A 88 -33.75 14.64 6.44
C ALA A 88 -32.93 13.91 7.53
N ILE A 89 -31.98 13.07 7.13
CA ILE A 89 -31.04 12.36 8.02
C ILE A 89 -29.65 12.98 7.92
N GLY A 90 -28.82 12.74 8.95
CA GLY A 90 -27.38 12.90 8.85
C GLY A 90 -26.74 11.52 8.81
N TYR A 91 -25.85 11.24 7.87
CA TYR A 91 -25.10 9.98 7.81
C TYR A 91 -23.61 10.24 7.83
N MET A 92 -22.93 9.66 8.82
CA MET A 92 -21.48 9.67 8.95
C MET A 92 -20.96 8.25 8.69
N PRO A 93 -20.40 7.97 7.49
CA PRO A 93 -19.82 6.65 7.18
C PRO A 93 -18.52 6.40 7.97
N GLN A 94 -18.17 5.12 8.15
CA GLN A 94 -16.96 4.66 8.85
C GLN A 94 -15.67 5.32 8.33
N ARG A 95 -15.56 5.49 7.02
CA ARG A 95 -14.52 6.33 6.39
C ARG A 95 -15.19 7.57 5.81
N PHE A 96 -15.17 8.64 6.58
CA PHE A 96 -15.68 9.92 6.13
C PHE A 96 -14.77 10.49 5.02
N GLY A 97 -15.35 10.81 3.86
CA GLY A 97 -14.65 11.36 2.69
C GLY A 97 -14.34 12.85 2.86
N LEU A 98 -13.49 13.20 3.82
CA LEU A 98 -12.94 14.56 3.89
C LEU A 98 -11.94 14.77 2.74
N TYR A 99 -11.99 15.93 2.12
CA TYR A 99 -10.95 16.36 1.18
C TYR A 99 -9.74 16.79 2.00
N GLU A 100 -8.70 15.95 2.02
CA GLU A 100 -7.53 16.12 2.89
C GLU A 100 -6.65 17.33 2.51
N ASP A 101 -6.75 17.75 1.25
CA ASP A 101 -6.11 18.91 0.64
C ASP A 101 -6.88 20.21 0.82
N LEU A 102 -8.12 20.16 1.33
CA LEU A 102 -8.89 21.31 1.75
C LEU A 102 -8.72 21.58 3.25
N SER A 103 -8.82 22.85 3.63
CA SER A 103 -8.87 23.29 5.02
C SER A 103 -10.16 22.83 5.73
N VAL A 104 -10.18 22.95 7.05
CA VAL A 104 -11.38 22.68 7.87
C VAL A 104 -12.55 23.57 7.42
N ALA A 105 -12.29 24.85 7.19
CA ALA A 105 -13.29 25.81 6.75
C ALA A 105 -13.82 25.50 5.34
N GLU A 106 -12.94 25.13 4.41
CA GLU A 106 -13.30 24.78 3.03
C GLU A 106 -14.14 23.51 2.98
N ASN A 107 -13.77 22.46 3.73
CA ASN A 107 -14.58 21.24 3.82
C ASN A 107 -15.99 21.55 4.31
N LEU A 108 -16.12 22.25 5.44
CA LEU A 108 -17.44 22.58 6.00
C LEU A 108 -18.26 23.47 5.05
N SER A 109 -17.62 24.42 4.37
CA SER A 109 -18.30 25.30 3.41
C SER A 109 -18.83 24.51 2.22
N LEU A 110 -18.00 23.62 1.66
CA LEU A 110 -18.38 22.72 0.57
C LEU A 110 -19.58 21.85 0.94
N TYR A 111 -19.53 21.17 2.08
CA TYR A 111 -20.67 20.35 2.54
C TYR A 111 -21.92 21.21 2.77
N ALA A 112 -21.78 22.44 3.29
CA ALA A 112 -22.88 23.37 3.42
C ALA A 112 -23.50 23.77 2.08
N ASP A 113 -22.68 24.04 1.07
CA ASP A 113 -23.12 24.40 -0.29
C ASP A 113 -23.81 23.22 -0.99
N LEU A 114 -23.25 22.01 -0.90
CA LEU A 114 -23.87 20.79 -1.44
C LEU A 114 -25.22 20.49 -0.77
N HIS A 115 -25.35 20.84 0.51
CA HIS A 115 -26.60 20.75 1.25
C HIS A 115 -27.45 22.02 1.14
N GLY A 116 -27.18 22.95 0.22
CA GLY A 116 -28.01 24.13 -0.04
C GLY A 116 -28.26 25.01 1.19
N VAL A 117 -27.32 25.05 2.14
CA VAL A 117 -27.43 25.87 3.36
C VAL A 117 -27.06 27.31 3.02
N SER A 118 -28.00 28.24 3.26
CA SER A 118 -27.82 29.65 2.91
C SER A 118 -26.74 30.32 3.75
N ALA A 119 -26.16 31.42 3.26
CA ALA A 119 -25.13 32.17 4.00
C ALA A 119 -25.61 32.63 5.39
N ALA A 120 -26.89 32.99 5.53
CA ALA A 120 -27.49 33.34 6.82
C ALA A 120 -27.53 32.15 7.79
N GLN A 121 -27.92 30.96 7.31
CA GLN A 121 -27.92 29.73 8.10
C GLN A 121 -26.50 29.29 8.47
N LYS A 122 -25.52 29.48 7.58
CA LYS A 122 -24.10 29.24 7.91
C LYS A 122 -23.66 30.17 9.05
N ALA A 123 -23.95 31.47 8.97
CA ALA A 123 -23.56 32.45 9.99
C ALA A 123 -24.13 32.14 11.38
N GLU A 124 -25.37 31.62 11.45
CA GLU A 124 -26.00 31.21 12.71
C GLU A 124 -25.39 29.92 13.28
N ARG A 125 -25.12 28.92 12.42
CA ARG A 125 -24.78 27.57 12.88
C ARG A 125 -23.28 27.33 13.04
N TRP A 126 -22.44 28.07 12.32
CA TRP A 126 -20.99 27.92 12.41
C TRP A 126 -20.43 28.10 13.82
N PRO A 127 -20.80 29.16 14.58
CA PRO A 127 -20.28 29.34 15.93
C PRO A 127 -20.68 28.19 16.86
N ALA A 128 -21.90 27.66 16.72
CA ALA A 128 -22.37 26.52 17.48
C ALA A 128 -21.57 25.24 17.15
N LEU A 129 -21.38 24.93 15.86
CA LEU A 129 -20.59 23.77 15.42
C LEU A 129 -19.12 23.88 15.87
N MET A 130 -18.53 25.07 15.78
CA MET A 130 -17.14 25.30 16.16
C MET A 130 -16.92 25.18 17.67
N ARG A 131 -17.84 25.71 18.48
CA ARG A 131 -17.81 25.59 19.94
C ARG A 131 -18.01 24.14 20.37
N MET A 132 -18.95 23.43 19.75
CA MET A 132 -19.26 22.03 20.05
C MET A 132 -18.09 21.09 19.70
N THR A 133 -17.42 21.32 18.57
CA THR A 133 -16.34 20.44 18.08
C THR A 133 -14.94 20.85 18.55
N GLY A 134 -14.78 22.09 19.02
CA GLY A 134 -13.49 22.66 19.42
C GLY A 134 -12.54 22.92 18.23
N LEU A 135 -13.06 23.02 17.01
CA LEU A 135 -12.26 23.17 15.79
C LEU A 135 -11.95 24.62 15.40
N ALA A 136 -12.49 25.61 16.12
CA ALA A 136 -12.29 27.03 15.83
C ALA A 136 -10.81 27.45 15.60
N PRO A 137 -9.81 26.95 16.36
CA PRO A 137 -8.41 27.34 16.16
C PRO A 137 -7.76 26.72 14.91
N PHE A 138 -8.42 25.79 14.24
CA PHE A 138 -7.85 24.96 13.17
C PHE A 138 -8.52 25.18 11.82
N LEU A 139 -9.28 26.26 11.66
CA LEU A 139 -10.07 26.54 10.45
C LEU A 139 -9.23 26.53 9.16
N ASP A 140 -8.03 27.13 9.19
CA ASP A 140 -7.13 27.22 8.04
C ASP A 140 -6.22 25.99 7.87
N ARG A 141 -6.28 25.04 8.82
CA ARG A 141 -5.43 23.84 8.77
C ARG A 141 -6.04 22.86 7.77
N LEU A 142 -5.19 22.33 6.89
CA LEU A 142 -5.58 21.24 5.98
C LEU A 142 -6.13 20.03 6.76
N ALA A 143 -7.27 19.51 6.33
CA ALA A 143 -7.94 18.38 6.98
C ALA A 143 -7.02 17.15 7.08
N GLY A 144 -6.18 16.91 6.07
CA GLY A 144 -5.19 15.83 6.07
C GLY A 144 -4.17 15.89 7.23
N ARG A 145 -3.92 17.09 7.77
CA ARG A 145 -2.98 17.32 8.88
C ARG A 145 -3.64 17.27 10.26
N LEU A 146 -4.95 17.03 10.35
CA LEU A 146 -5.66 16.86 11.62
C LEU A 146 -5.39 15.49 12.25
N SER A 147 -5.53 15.38 13.58
CA SER A 147 -5.53 14.07 14.24
C SER A 147 -6.79 13.27 13.84
N GLY A 148 -6.78 11.95 14.00
CA GLY A 148 -7.93 11.11 13.69
C GLY A 148 -9.22 11.57 14.41
N GLY A 149 -9.13 11.88 15.72
CA GLY A 149 -10.26 12.43 16.48
C GLY A 149 -10.76 13.77 15.95
N MET A 150 -9.86 14.68 15.56
CA MET A 150 -10.24 15.96 14.95
C MET A 150 -10.88 15.78 13.57
N LYS A 151 -10.41 14.82 12.77
CA LYS A 151 -11.05 14.45 11.50
C LYS A 151 -12.46 13.93 11.73
N GLN A 152 -12.68 13.07 12.72
CA GLN A 152 -14.01 12.57 13.04
C GLN A 152 -14.94 13.68 13.55
N LYS A 153 -14.45 14.61 14.38
CA LYS A 153 -15.24 15.79 14.79
C LYS A 153 -15.58 16.70 13.61
N LEU A 154 -14.66 16.87 12.66
CA LEU A 154 -14.93 17.60 11.43
C LEU A 154 -15.98 16.88 10.57
N GLY A 155 -15.88 15.55 10.41
CA GLY A 155 -16.89 14.74 9.73
C GLY A 155 -18.27 14.85 10.38
N LEU A 156 -18.33 14.78 11.71
CA LEU A 156 -19.55 15.00 12.49
C LEU A 156 -20.08 16.43 12.27
N ALA A 157 -19.21 17.44 12.30
CA ALA A 157 -19.58 18.83 12.00
C ALA A 157 -20.18 18.97 10.60
N CYS A 158 -19.55 18.38 9.57
CA CYS A 158 -20.06 18.34 8.20
C CYS A 158 -21.43 17.66 8.11
N THR A 159 -21.63 16.56 8.84
CA THR A 159 -22.91 15.83 8.92
C THR A 159 -24.01 16.66 9.59
N LEU A 160 -23.63 17.50 10.55
CA LEU A 160 -24.50 18.39 11.31
C LEU A 160 -24.61 19.79 10.69
N VAL A 161 -24.13 19.99 9.47
CA VAL A 161 -24.35 21.25 8.74
C VAL A 161 -25.83 21.48 8.43
N ARG A 162 -26.66 20.43 8.42
CA ARG A 162 -28.14 20.48 8.55
C ARG A 162 -28.56 20.06 9.96
N SER A 163 -29.78 20.36 10.41
CA SER A 163 -30.30 19.89 11.70
C SER A 163 -31.10 18.60 11.47
N PRO A 164 -30.48 17.41 11.48
CA PRO A 164 -31.18 16.17 11.17
C PRO A 164 -32.10 15.74 12.32
N ARG A 165 -33.16 14.99 12.00
CA ARG A 165 -34.01 14.34 13.01
C ARG A 165 -33.50 12.95 13.42
N LEU A 166 -32.75 12.31 12.53
CA LEU A 166 -32.09 11.03 12.72
C LEU A 166 -30.63 11.15 12.28
N LEU A 167 -29.72 10.81 13.18
CA LEU A 167 -28.28 10.77 12.92
C LEU A 167 -27.82 9.31 12.91
N LEU A 168 -27.26 8.89 11.78
CA LEU A 168 -26.70 7.57 11.55
C LEU A 168 -25.17 7.69 11.64
N LEU A 169 -24.58 7.06 12.64
CA LEU A 169 -23.13 7.10 12.87
C LEU A 169 -22.57 5.69 12.67
N ASP A 170 -21.76 5.50 11.64
CA ASP A 170 -21.14 4.21 11.34
C ASP A 170 -19.74 4.16 11.95
N GLU A 171 -19.59 3.49 13.10
CA GLU A 171 -18.31 3.33 13.81
C GLU A 171 -17.50 4.64 13.97
N PRO A 172 -18.11 5.74 14.47
CA PRO A 172 -17.53 7.09 14.44
C PRO A 172 -16.27 7.25 15.31
N THR A 173 -16.05 6.34 16.25
CA THR A 173 -14.99 6.38 17.27
C THR A 173 -13.87 5.39 17.02
N VAL A 174 -13.95 4.58 15.95
CA VAL A 174 -12.90 3.61 15.61
C VAL A 174 -11.61 4.33 15.20
N GLY A 175 -10.49 3.95 15.82
CA GLY A 175 -9.18 4.58 15.61
C GLY A 175 -9.02 5.97 16.22
N VAL A 176 -9.98 6.41 17.05
CA VAL A 176 -9.93 7.66 17.81
C VAL A 176 -9.36 7.39 19.20
N ASP A 177 -8.48 8.28 19.69
CA ASP A 177 -7.91 8.17 21.03
C ASP A 177 -8.97 8.36 22.13
N PRO A 178 -8.76 7.81 23.35
CA PRO A 178 -9.76 7.82 24.42
C PRO A 178 -10.31 9.21 24.77
N LEU A 179 -9.46 10.24 24.78
CA LEU A 179 -9.88 11.61 25.09
C LEU A 179 -10.81 12.15 24.00
N SER A 180 -10.39 12.04 22.73
CA SER A 180 -11.20 12.47 21.59
C SER A 180 -12.53 11.70 21.48
N ARG A 181 -12.55 10.41 21.86
CA ARG A 181 -13.75 9.57 21.93
C ARG A 181 -14.74 10.10 22.96
N ARG A 182 -14.28 10.39 24.19
CA ARG A 182 -15.10 10.98 25.25
C ARG A 182 -15.69 12.33 24.81
N GLU A 183 -14.89 13.17 24.17
CA GLU A 183 -15.35 14.45 23.62
C GLU A 183 -16.43 14.25 22.55
N LEU A 184 -16.30 13.25 21.66
CA LEU A 184 -17.32 12.92 20.65
C LEU A 184 -18.63 12.43 21.28
N TRP A 185 -18.55 11.57 22.30
CA TRP A 185 -19.74 11.12 23.03
C TRP A 185 -20.45 12.26 23.77
N ASN A 186 -19.70 13.20 24.36
CA ASN A 186 -20.29 14.40 24.96
C ASN A 186 -21.10 15.22 23.94
N ILE A 187 -20.60 15.32 22.70
CA ILE A 187 -21.34 15.95 21.60
C ILE A 187 -22.63 15.18 21.30
N VAL A 188 -22.56 13.86 21.15
CA VAL A 188 -23.74 13.01 20.88
C VAL A 188 -24.80 13.16 21.99
N PHE A 189 -24.39 13.13 23.26
CA PHE A 189 -25.31 13.32 24.37
C PHE A 189 -25.95 14.72 24.38
N SER A 190 -25.17 15.76 24.09
CA SER A 190 -25.68 17.14 23.96
C SER A 190 -26.72 17.24 22.84
N LEU A 191 -26.47 16.64 21.67
CA LEU A 191 -27.42 16.64 20.54
C LEU A 191 -28.75 15.98 20.88
N VAL A 192 -28.73 14.88 21.63
CA VAL A 192 -29.96 14.15 22.01
C VAL A 192 -30.70 14.93 23.10
N ARG A 193 -29.99 15.45 24.11
CA ARG A 193 -30.61 16.17 25.25
C ARG A 193 -31.13 17.55 24.88
N GLU A 194 -30.35 18.34 24.14
CA GLU A 194 -30.66 19.74 23.83
C GLU A 194 -31.55 19.88 22.58
N HIS A 195 -31.45 18.94 21.63
CA HIS A 195 -32.15 19.03 20.35
C HIS A 195 -33.11 17.87 20.04
N GLY A 196 -33.20 16.84 20.92
CA GLY A 196 -34.13 15.72 20.73
C GLY A 196 -33.83 14.86 19.50
N ILE A 197 -32.60 14.87 19.00
CA ILE A 197 -32.19 14.11 17.81
C ILE A 197 -32.14 12.61 18.18
N THR A 198 -32.64 11.76 17.27
CA THR A 198 -32.49 10.30 17.43
C THR A 198 -31.16 9.87 16.84
N VAL A 199 -30.40 9.04 17.55
CA VAL A 199 -29.08 8.58 17.09
C VAL A 199 -29.10 7.06 16.97
N LEU A 200 -28.67 6.54 15.82
CA LEU A 200 -28.31 5.13 15.64
C LEU A 200 -26.80 5.07 15.38
N VAL A 201 -26.06 4.50 16.32
CA VAL A 201 -24.61 4.38 16.26
C VAL A 201 -24.23 2.91 16.12
N SER A 202 -23.50 2.54 15.06
CA SER A 202 -22.79 1.26 15.06
C SER A 202 -21.48 1.41 15.83
N THR A 203 -21.19 0.44 16.68
CA THR A 203 -19.94 0.41 17.43
C THR A 203 -19.44 -1.02 17.58
N ALA A 204 -18.12 -1.17 17.61
CA ALA A 204 -17.43 -2.39 17.99
C ALA A 204 -16.98 -2.35 19.46
N TYR A 205 -17.29 -1.27 20.20
CA TYR A 205 -16.88 -1.05 21.58
C TYR A 205 -18.06 -1.33 22.52
N LEU A 206 -17.85 -2.25 23.47
CA LEU A 206 -18.90 -2.70 24.38
C LEU A 206 -19.23 -1.65 25.45
N ASP A 207 -18.21 -0.92 25.91
CA ASP A 207 -18.35 0.26 26.78
C ASP A 207 -19.22 1.34 26.12
N GLU A 208 -19.06 1.58 24.83
CA GLU A 208 -19.90 2.51 24.09
C GLU A 208 -21.36 2.04 23.96
N ALA A 209 -21.56 0.75 23.71
CA ALA A 209 -22.90 0.18 23.66
C ALA A 209 -23.62 0.28 25.01
N GLU A 210 -22.90 0.18 26.13
CA GLU A 210 -23.44 0.35 27.49
C GLU A 210 -23.99 1.77 27.74
N HIS A 211 -23.50 2.77 27.01
CA HIS A 211 -24.01 4.14 27.07
C HIS A 211 -25.32 4.36 26.29
N CYS A 212 -25.76 3.38 25.49
CA CYS A 212 -26.96 3.49 24.68
C CYS A 212 -28.23 3.17 25.50
N ASP A 213 -29.35 3.81 25.15
CA ASP A 213 -30.65 3.53 25.77
C ASP A 213 -31.14 2.11 25.38
N ARG A 214 -30.80 1.68 24.17
CA ARG A 214 -31.14 0.37 23.60
C ARG A 214 -30.00 -0.13 22.70
N VAL A 215 -29.74 -1.43 22.71
CA VAL A 215 -28.70 -2.08 21.91
C VAL A 215 -29.31 -3.24 21.12
N ALA A 216 -29.07 -3.22 19.81
CA ALA A 216 -29.38 -4.28 18.86
C ALA A 216 -28.09 -5.04 18.53
N ILE A 217 -28.06 -6.34 18.81
CA ILE A 217 -26.90 -7.22 18.61
C ILE A 217 -27.12 -8.05 17.35
N MET A 218 -26.24 -7.90 16.36
CA MET A 218 -26.26 -8.63 15.09
C MET A 218 -25.18 -9.71 15.02
N HIS A 219 -25.52 -10.84 14.41
CA HIS A 219 -24.60 -11.91 14.06
C HIS A 219 -25.03 -12.57 12.74
N HIS A 220 -24.10 -12.76 11.79
CA HIS A 220 -24.37 -13.34 10.46
C HIS A 220 -25.62 -12.78 9.75
N GLY A 221 -25.81 -11.46 9.79
CA GLY A 221 -26.92 -10.79 9.14
C GLY A 221 -28.25 -10.84 9.90
N ARG A 222 -28.34 -11.56 11.03
CA ARG A 222 -29.54 -11.68 11.87
C ARG A 222 -29.43 -10.88 13.16
N LEU A 223 -30.57 -10.48 13.72
CA LEU A 223 -30.65 -9.88 15.04
C LEU A 223 -30.74 -10.99 16.10
N VAL A 224 -29.74 -11.05 16.98
CA VAL A 224 -29.64 -12.07 18.05
C VAL A 224 -30.24 -11.56 19.36
N GLY A 225 -30.20 -10.25 19.58
CA GLY A 225 -30.73 -9.64 20.78
C GLY A 225 -31.08 -8.17 20.58
N ASP A 226 -32.11 -7.71 21.26
CA ASP A 226 -32.56 -6.32 21.21
C ASP A 226 -33.16 -5.92 22.56
N GLY A 227 -32.63 -4.87 23.17
CA GLY A 227 -33.10 -4.36 24.46
C GLY A 227 -32.16 -3.35 25.10
N ALA A 228 -32.52 -2.83 26.26
CA ALA A 228 -31.61 -2.00 27.05
C ALA A 228 -30.39 -2.81 27.51
N PRO A 229 -29.20 -2.23 27.73
CA PRO A 229 -28.01 -2.96 28.17
C PRO A 229 -28.25 -3.88 29.38
N GLY A 230 -29.02 -3.41 30.37
CA GLY A 230 -29.38 -4.19 31.57
C GLY A 230 -30.28 -5.42 31.30
N HIS A 231 -30.93 -5.51 30.14
CA HIS A 231 -31.68 -6.70 29.73
C HIS A 231 -30.77 -7.92 29.57
N PHE A 232 -29.55 -7.70 29.07
CA PHE A 232 -28.57 -8.76 28.80
C PHE A 232 -27.78 -9.18 30.06
N THR A 233 -27.71 -8.32 31.09
CA THR A 233 -26.97 -8.62 32.32
C THR A 233 -27.81 -9.31 33.40
N ARG A 234 -29.12 -9.05 33.45
CA ARG A 234 -30.04 -9.66 34.44
C ARG A 234 -29.94 -11.19 34.53
N PRO A 235 -29.89 -11.96 33.42
CA PRO A 235 -29.78 -13.42 33.47
C PRO A 235 -28.47 -13.95 34.08
N LEU A 236 -27.46 -13.08 34.26
CA LEU A 236 -26.13 -13.44 34.75
C LEU A 236 -25.92 -13.15 36.23
N THR A 237 -26.95 -12.68 36.93
CA THR A 237 -26.88 -12.40 38.37
C THR A 237 -26.48 -13.68 39.13
N GLY A 238 -25.38 -13.61 39.89
CA GLY A 238 -24.84 -14.76 40.63
C GLY A 238 -23.97 -15.73 39.80
N ARG A 239 -23.67 -15.41 38.54
CA ARG A 239 -22.78 -16.20 37.67
C ARG A 239 -21.44 -15.52 37.39
N THR A 240 -21.29 -14.27 37.80
CA THR A 240 -20.10 -13.44 37.60
C THR A 240 -19.31 -13.26 38.88
N TRP A 241 -17.99 -13.44 38.78
CA TRP A 241 -17.09 -13.46 39.90
C TRP A 241 -15.79 -12.73 39.58
N PHE A 242 -15.08 -12.32 40.62
CA PHE A 242 -13.76 -11.72 40.55
C PHE A 242 -12.78 -12.57 41.35
N VAL A 243 -11.74 -13.06 40.69
CA VAL A 243 -10.67 -13.82 41.32
C VAL A 243 -9.51 -12.88 41.59
N THR A 244 -9.20 -12.67 42.86
CA THR A 244 -7.95 -12.05 43.31
C THR A 244 -6.87 -13.14 43.29
N PRO A 245 -5.95 -13.12 42.30
CA PRO A 245 -5.06 -14.24 42.07
C PRO A 245 -4.00 -14.32 43.17
N ALA A 246 -3.73 -15.53 43.67
CA ALA A 246 -2.60 -15.79 44.57
C ALA A 246 -1.26 -15.88 43.81
N MET A 247 -1.34 -15.99 42.49
CA MET A 247 -0.26 -15.99 41.52
C MET A 247 -0.38 -14.79 40.57
N ARG A 248 0.42 -14.77 39.48
CA ARG A 248 0.23 -13.75 38.44
C ARG A 248 -1.15 -13.86 37.82
N ALA A 249 -1.83 -12.72 37.66
CA ALA A 249 -3.17 -12.68 37.08
C ALA A 249 -3.25 -13.38 35.71
N ARG A 250 -2.21 -13.26 34.88
CA ARG A 250 -2.12 -13.92 33.57
C ARG A 250 -2.03 -15.44 33.66
N ALA A 251 -1.24 -15.96 34.60
CA ALA A 251 -1.16 -17.39 34.85
C ALA A 251 -2.53 -17.94 35.30
N ALA A 252 -3.21 -17.22 36.21
CA ALA A 252 -4.57 -17.54 36.62
C ALA A 252 -5.56 -17.51 35.43
N GLN A 253 -5.50 -16.50 34.57
CA GLN A 253 -6.33 -16.40 33.36
C GLN A 253 -6.08 -17.54 32.37
N THR A 254 -4.88 -18.13 32.35
CA THR A 254 -4.56 -19.26 31.47
C THR A 254 -5.10 -20.58 32.03
N MET A 255 -5.13 -20.72 33.35
CA MET A 255 -5.58 -21.95 34.02
C MET A 255 -7.10 -22.03 34.20
N LEU A 256 -7.76 -20.91 34.51
CA LEU A 256 -9.19 -20.88 34.84
C LEU A 256 -10.14 -21.32 33.71
N PRO A 257 -9.92 -20.97 32.42
CA PRO A 257 -10.77 -21.42 31.33
C PRO A 257 -10.80 -22.94 31.12
N ALA A 258 -9.78 -23.66 31.59
CA ALA A 258 -9.73 -25.12 31.46
C ALA A 258 -10.58 -25.84 32.53
N ALA A 259 -11.09 -25.11 33.52
CA ALA A 259 -11.87 -25.70 34.61
C ALA A 259 -13.33 -25.93 34.19
N PRO A 260 -13.94 -27.06 34.59
CA PRO A 260 -15.31 -27.40 34.22
C PRO A 260 -16.32 -26.39 34.79
N GLY A 261 -17.30 -25.98 33.97
CA GLY A 261 -18.34 -25.02 34.34
C GLY A 261 -17.92 -23.54 34.28
N VAL A 262 -16.69 -23.25 33.86
CA VAL A 262 -16.24 -21.89 33.51
C VAL A 262 -16.61 -21.61 32.06
N THR A 263 -17.51 -20.66 31.86
CA THR A 263 -17.80 -20.14 30.52
C THR A 263 -16.66 -19.25 30.05
N ASP A 264 -16.07 -18.48 30.96
CA ASP A 264 -15.15 -17.42 30.58
C ASP A 264 -14.20 -16.94 31.67
N ALA A 265 -12.97 -16.55 31.30
CA ALA A 265 -12.03 -15.87 32.19
C ALA A 265 -11.28 -14.72 31.47
N VAL A 266 -11.28 -13.53 32.07
CA VAL A 266 -10.71 -12.29 31.48
C VAL A 266 -9.90 -11.53 32.52
N LEU A 267 -8.74 -11.00 32.11
CA LEU A 267 -7.97 -10.09 32.95
C LEU A 267 -8.74 -8.78 33.15
N HIS A 268 -8.94 -8.39 34.40
CA HIS A 268 -9.61 -7.13 34.72
C HIS A 268 -9.13 -6.59 36.06
N ALA A 269 -8.83 -5.30 36.13
CA ALA A 269 -8.52 -4.60 37.37
C ALA A 269 -7.41 -5.26 38.23
N GLY A 270 -6.44 -5.93 37.61
CA GLY A 270 -5.34 -6.62 38.32
C GLY A 270 -5.69 -8.01 38.87
N GLY A 271 -6.88 -8.53 38.58
CA GLY A 271 -7.28 -9.92 38.84
C GLY A 271 -7.91 -10.56 37.61
N VAL A 272 -8.69 -11.63 37.82
CA VAL A 272 -9.40 -12.33 36.74
C VAL A 272 -10.90 -12.26 36.97
N ARG A 273 -11.64 -11.64 36.04
CA ARG A 273 -13.10 -11.76 35.99
C ARG A 273 -13.45 -13.15 35.44
N LEU A 274 -14.30 -13.87 36.17
CA LEU A 274 -14.73 -15.22 35.86
C LEU A 274 -16.24 -15.24 35.60
N LEU A 275 -16.66 -15.82 34.49
CA LEU A 275 -18.06 -16.12 34.18
C LEU A 275 -18.27 -17.63 34.24
N THR A 276 -19.31 -18.04 34.96
CA THR A 276 -19.66 -19.46 35.15
C THR A 276 -20.95 -19.82 34.42
N GLU A 277 -21.06 -21.08 34.01
CA GLU A 277 -22.28 -21.60 33.36
C GLU A 277 -23.48 -21.56 34.30
N THR A 278 -23.25 -21.92 35.57
CA THR A 278 -24.24 -21.86 36.64
C THR A 278 -23.64 -21.29 37.91
N PRO A 279 -24.45 -20.71 38.82
CA PRO A 279 -23.97 -20.26 40.13
C PRO A 279 -23.31 -21.37 40.95
N GLU A 280 -23.73 -22.62 40.77
CA GLU A 280 -23.19 -23.80 41.47
C GLU A 280 -21.80 -24.19 40.96
N ALA A 281 -21.49 -23.93 39.68
CA ALA A 281 -20.18 -24.23 39.11
C ALA A 281 -19.05 -23.47 39.84
N ALA A 282 -19.30 -22.23 40.26
CA ALA A 282 -18.35 -21.47 41.07
C ALA A 282 -18.04 -22.15 42.42
N ARG A 283 -19.05 -22.73 43.07
CA ARG A 283 -18.89 -23.49 44.31
C ARG A 283 -18.13 -24.78 44.08
N ALA A 284 -18.29 -25.43 42.93
CA ALA A 284 -17.52 -26.61 42.56
C ALA A 284 -16.02 -26.31 42.41
N LEU A 285 -15.66 -25.13 41.88
CA LEU A 285 -14.26 -24.67 41.78
C LEU A 285 -13.63 -24.43 43.16
N VAL A 286 -14.42 -23.96 44.12
CA VAL A 286 -13.99 -23.82 45.52
C VAL A 286 -13.87 -25.19 46.18
N ALA A 287 -14.83 -26.09 45.96
CA ALA A 287 -14.83 -27.44 46.53
C ALA A 287 -13.68 -28.33 46.01
N CYS A 288 -13.25 -28.14 44.76
CA CYS A 288 -12.09 -28.85 44.19
C CYS A 288 -10.74 -28.23 44.58
N GLY A 289 -10.73 -27.20 45.43
CA GLY A 289 -9.51 -26.55 45.92
C GLY A 289 -8.79 -25.67 44.90
N LEU A 290 -9.41 -25.39 43.75
CA LEU A 290 -8.82 -24.51 42.73
C LEU A 290 -8.91 -23.03 43.14
N LEU A 291 -9.97 -22.65 43.85
CA LEU A 291 -10.25 -21.31 44.35
C LEU A 291 -10.65 -21.34 45.84
N THR A 292 -10.54 -20.22 46.54
CA THR A 292 -10.97 -20.10 47.96
C THR A 292 -11.92 -18.92 48.16
N GLU A 293 -12.89 -19.04 49.08
CA GLU A 293 -13.69 -17.89 49.53
C GLU A 293 -12.98 -17.10 50.67
N GLY A 294 -12.06 -17.75 51.39
CA GLY A 294 -11.25 -17.18 52.48
C GLY A 294 -9.79 -16.85 52.10
N GLU A 295 -8.90 -16.71 53.11
CA GLU A 295 -7.47 -16.44 52.91
C GLU A 295 -6.82 -17.47 51.96
N SER A 296 -5.99 -16.98 51.04
CA SER A 296 -5.35 -17.79 49.99
C SER A 296 -4.50 -18.91 50.61
N ALA A 297 -4.92 -20.16 50.43
CA ALA A 297 -4.13 -21.31 50.83
C ALA A 297 -3.01 -21.62 49.81
N PRO A 298 -1.84 -22.14 50.23
CA PRO A 298 -0.77 -22.53 49.32
C PRO A 298 -1.27 -23.59 48.30
N GLY A 299 -1.14 -23.30 47.01
CA GLY A 299 -1.58 -24.18 45.91
C GLY A 299 -2.91 -23.80 45.23
N THR A 300 -3.58 -22.75 45.69
CA THR A 300 -4.83 -22.23 45.08
C THR A 300 -4.53 -21.17 44.00
N VAL A 301 -5.41 -21.04 43.00
CA VAL A 301 -5.26 -20.03 41.93
C VAL A 301 -5.54 -18.62 42.44
N GLY A 302 -6.48 -18.48 43.40
CA GLY A 302 -6.81 -17.20 44.02
C GLY A 302 -8.10 -17.22 44.84
N GLN A 303 -8.39 -16.06 45.42
CA GLN A 303 -9.59 -15.83 46.21
C GLN A 303 -10.75 -15.37 45.32
N LEU A 304 -11.91 -15.99 45.45
CA LEU A 304 -13.12 -15.71 44.69
C LEU A 304 -14.04 -14.72 45.43
N HIS A 305 -14.46 -13.67 44.73
CA HIS A 305 -15.38 -12.65 45.22
C HIS A 305 -16.57 -12.50 44.26
N PRO A 306 -17.82 -12.42 44.75
CA PRO A 306 -18.97 -12.15 43.88
C PRO A 306 -18.88 -10.74 43.28
N ARG A 307 -19.23 -10.61 41.99
CA ARG A 307 -19.22 -9.35 41.26
C ARG A 307 -20.55 -9.17 40.51
N ALA A 308 -21.04 -7.93 40.40
CA ALA A 308 -22.17 -7.63 39.52
C ALA A 308 -21.80 -7.83 38.03
N PRO A 309 -22.71 -8.37 37.19
CA PRO A 309 -22.45 -8.59 35.78
C PRO A 309 -22.42 -7.27 34.99
N GLY A 310 -21.41 -7.11 34.14
CA GLY A 310 -21.33 -5.99 33.19
C GLY A 310 -21.98 -6.33 31.85
N PHE A 311 -22.20 -5.31 31.00
CA PHE A 311 -22.79 -5.53 29.67
C PHE A 311 -21.97 -6.51 28.80
N GLU A 312 -20.64 -6.46 28.91
CA GLU A 312 -19.74 -7.41 28.23
C GLU A 312 -20.01 -8.87 28.63
N ASP A 313 -20.32 -9.16 29.90
CA ASP A 313 -20.66 -10.52 30.33
C ASP A 313 -21.93 -11.00 29.63
N GLY A 314 -22.95 -10.12 29.54
CA GLY A 314 -24.20 -10.37 28.84
C GLY A 314 -24.01 -10.67 27.36
N PHE A 315 -23.17 -9.88 26.70
CA PHE A 315 -22.79 -10.08 25.31
C PHE A 315 -22.09 -11.43 25.10
N LEU A 316 -21.09 -11.76 25.92
CA LEU A 316 -20.34 -13.01 25.79
C LEU A 316 -21.21 -14.24 26.06
N ALA A 317 -22.06 -14.20 27.10
CA ALA A 317 -22.98 -15.29 27.40
C ALA A 317 -23.98 -15.54 26.25
N LEU A 318 -24.46 -14.47 25.61
CA LEU A 318 -25.36 -14.56 24.45
C LEU A 318 -24.66 -15.27 23.28
N PHE A 319 -23.42 -14.92 22.98
CA PHE A 319 -22.66 -15.54 21.88
C PHE A 319 -22.19 -16.96 22.21
N ALA A 320 -21.84 -17.25 23.46
CA ALA A 320 -21.49 -18.60 23.89
C ALA A 320 -22.67 -19.58 23.81
N ALA A 321 -23.91 -19.06 23.95
CA ALA A 321 -25.13 -19.86 23.82
C ALA A 321 -25.56 -20.11 22.36
N LEU A 322 -24.97 -19.41 21.38
CA LEU A 322 -25.23 -19.68 19.97
C LEU A 322 -24.53 -20.98 19.55
N PRO A 323 -25.17 -21.84 18.74
CA PRO A 323 -24.50 -23.01 18.20
C PRO A 323 -23.27 -22.58 17.39
N GLN A 324 -22.10 -23.18 17.69
CA GLN A 324 -20.90 -23.04 16.87
C GLN A 324 -21.15 -23.75 15.54
N GLU A 325 -21.75 -23.05 14.58
CA GLU A 325 -21.84 -23.54 13.21
C GLU A 325 -20.45 -23.47 12.58
N ALA A 326 -19.95 -24.62 12.14
CA ALA A 326 -18.73 -24.75 11.36
C ALA A 326 -18.75 -23.76 10.18
N GLY A 327 -17.60 -23.13 9.92
CA GLY A 327 -17.45 -22.10 8.91
C GLY A 327 -18.18 -22.40 7.61
N THR A 328 -18.82 -21.37 7.08
CA THR A 328 -19.53 -21.36 5.79
C THR A 328 -18.72 -22.07 4.69
N GLY A 329 -19.19 -23.25 4.26
CA GLY A 329 -18.60 -24.01 3.18
C GLY A 329 -19.13 -25.44 3.15
N ASP A 330 -20.34 -25.64 2.61
CA ASP A 330 -20.86 -26.95 2.27
C ASP A 330 -19.94 -27.61 1.23
N ARG A 331 -19.00 -28.46 1.68
CA ARG A 331 -18.31 -29.49 0.89
C ARG A 331 -17.95 -30.69 1.79
N PRO A 332 -18.13 -31.93 1.30
CA PRO A 332 -17.81 -33.13 2.05
C PRO A 332 -16.29 -33.25 2.26
N ALA A 333 -15.89 -33.68 3.46
CA ALA A 333 -14.50 -33.90 3.86
C ALA A 333 -13.74 -34.79 2.85
N PRO A 334 -12.50 -34.47 2.46
CA PRO A 334 -11.68 -35.38 1.67
C PRO A 334 -11.32 -36.61 2.52
N GLY A 335 -11.42 -37.79 1.90
CA GLY A 335 -11.13 -39.07 2.52
C GLY A 335 -9.76 -39.10 3.21
N ARG A 336 -9.75 -39.62 4.43
CA ARG A 336 -8.55 -40.03 5.16
C ARG A 336 -7.93 -41.22 4.43
N ASP A 337 -7.08 -40.96 3.46
CA ASP A 337 -6.01 -41.89 3.06
C ASP A 337 -4.94 -41.09 2.29
N SER A 338 -3.69 -41.23 2.73
CA SER A 338 -2.46 -40.59 2.20
C SER A 338 -2.08 -39.16 2.67
N MET A 339 -1.70 -39.03 3.96
CA MET A 339 -0.61 -38.10 4.35
C MET A 339 0.44 -38.86 5.17
N PRO A 340 1.74 -38.61 4.97
CA PRO A 340 2.80 -39.26 5.74
C PRO A 340 2.77 -38.81 7.20
N ALA A 341 3.00 -39.77 8.11
CA ALA A 341 3.06 -39.56 9.55
C ALA A 341 4.06 -38.44 9.93
N ALA A 342 3.59 -37.50 10.75
CA ALA A 342 4.37 -36.37 11.24
C ALA A 342 5.34 -36.78 12.38
N PRO A 343 6.50 -36.13 12.52
CA PRO A 343 7.36 -36.24 13.70
C PRO A 343 6.72 -35.56 14.94
N PRO A 344 7.12 -35.94 16.16
CA PRO A 344 6.48 -35.46 17.40
C PRO A 344 6.74 -33.96 17.63
N ALA A 345 5.75 -33.30 18.23
CA ALA A 345 5.81 -31.89 18.64
C ALA A 345 6.82 -31.69 19.80
N PRO A 346 7.66 -30.63 19.79
CA PRO A 346 8.68 -30.41 20.83
C PRO A 346 8.17 -29.68 22.10
N TYR A 347 6.86 -29.56 22.33
CA TYR A 347 6.33 -29.01 23.58
C TYR A 347 5.18 -29.87 24.10
N ALA A 348 5.53 -31.02 24.66
CA ALA A 348 4.67 -31.79 25.56
C ALA A 348 5.57 -32.50 26.58
N SER A 349 5.44 -32.12 27.86
CA SER A 349 6.04 -32.83 28.98
C SER A 349 5.44 -34.23 29.09
N ALA A 350 6.32 -35.22 29.23
CA ALA A 350 6.01 -36.63 29.31
C ALA A 350 5.30 -37.02 30.61
N THR A 351 4.32 -37.93 30.51
CA THR A 351 4.17 -39.13 31.35
C THR A 351 3.06 -40.00 30.74
N ASP A 352 3.42 -41.20 30.26
CA ASP A 352 2.51 -42.35 30.23
C ASP A 352 3.27 -43.63 29.80
N THR A 353 3.34 -44.59 30.72
CA THR A 353 3.44 -46.04 30.43
C THR A 353 2.66 -46.77 31.54
N PRO A 354 2.17 -48.00 31.31
CA PRO A 354 0.75 -48.33 31.49
C PRO A 354 0.48 -49.06 32.80
N ALA A 355 -0.80 -49.06 33.20
CA ALA A 355 -1.33 -49.79 34.35
C ALA A 355 -0.95 -51.29 34.35
N PRO A 356 -0.79 -51.85 35.56
CA PRO A 356 -1.71 -52.93 35.92
C PRO A 356 -2.25 -52.84 37.36
N ASP A 357 -3.51 -53.25 37.48
CA ASP A 357 -4.22 -53.89 38.61
C ASP A 357 -4.11 -53.31 40.05
N ALA A 358 -5.29 -53.00 40.61
CA ALA A 358 -5.55 -52.72 42.03
C ALA A 358 -5.18 -53.94 42.91
N PRO A 359 -4.77 -53.78 44.20
CA PRO A 359 -5.70 -53.32 45.25
C PRO A 359 -5.08 -52.54 46.44
N ASP A 360 -6.01 -52.04 47.28
CA ASP A 360 -5.93 -51.71 48.71
C ASP A 360 -5.18 -50.45 49.21
N CYS A 361 -5.96 -49.65 49.94
CA CYS A 361 -5.54 -48.50 50.74
C CYS A 361 -4.87 -48.97 52.05
N PRO A 362 -3.78 -48.30 52.49
CA PRO A 362 -3.79 -47.79 53.86
C PRO A 362 -3.17 -46.38 54.02
N SER A 363 -3.95 -45.52 54.67
CA SER A 363 -3.60 -44.54 55.71
C SER A 363 -2.22 -43.85 55.77
N GLN A 364 -2.31 -42.51 55.86
CA GLN A 364 -1.55 -41.58 56.72
C GLN A 364 -0.05 -41.37 56.46
N GLY A 365 0.26 -40.18 55.93
CA GLY A 365 1.56 -39.52 56.01
C GLY A 365 1.46 -38.07 55.53
N GLN A 366 1.63 -37.12 56.43
CA GLN A 366 1.48 -35.66 56.22
C GLN A 366 2.36 -35.12 55.07
N PRO A 367 1.87 -34.19 54.23
CA PRO A 367 2.74 -33.36 53.40
C PRO A 367 3.41 -32.28 54.29
N SER A 368 4.73 -32.37 54.41
CA SER A 368 5.58 -31.33 55.00
C SER A 368 5.43 -30.02 54.23
N ALA A 369 5.20 -28.94 54.98
CA ALA A 369 5.05 -27.59 54.49
C ALA A 369 6.26 -27.11 53.67
N LEU A 370 6.03 -26.75 52.40
CA LEU A 370 6.83 -25.73 51.72
C LEU A 370 6.03 -24.43 51.74
N ALA A 371 6.55 -23.44 52.44
CA ALA A 371 5.99 -22.09 52.47
C ALA A 371 6.10 -21.44 51.07
N PRO A 372 5.06 -20.76 50.58
CA PRO A 372 5.15 -19.99 49.35
C PRO A 372 5.94 -18.69 49.59
N GLU A 373 7.03 -18.51 48.84
CA GLU A 373 7.74 -17.23 48.73
C GLU A 373 6.91 -16.18 47.98
N PRO A 374 7.16 -14.87 48.21
CA PRO A 374 6.32 -13.77 47.71
C PRO A 374 6.32 -13.62 46.17
N PRO A 375 5.29 -12.95 45.57
CA PRO A 375 4.91 -13.13 44.17
C PRO A 375 5.81 -12.50 43.08
N ASN A 376 7.00 -11.99 43.40
CA ASN A 376 7.71 -11.05 42.51
C ASN A 376 9.16 -11.40 42.08
N SER A 377 9.69 -12.58 42.36
CA SER A 377 11.06 -12.94 41.95
C SER A 377 11.10 -14.05 40.90
N HIS A 378 11.25 -13.67 39.62
CA HIS A 378 11.94 -14.54 38.67
C HIS A 378 13.45 -14.57 39.01
N PRO A 379 14.14 -15.73 38.94
CA PRO A 379 15.58 -15.81 39.15
C PRO A 379 16.47 -15.19 38.05
N ASP A 380 15.94 -14.63 36.96
CA ASP A 380 16.75 -14.03 35.88
C ASP A 380 16.22 -12.63 35.46
N SER A 381 16.61 -11.60 36.21
CA SER A 381 16.22 -10.19 36.01
C SER A 381 16.98 -9.48 34.89
N THR A 382 17.23 -10.14 33.74
CA THR A 382 18.03 -9.53 32.67
C THR A 382 17.12 -8.75 31.71
N PRO A 383 17.29 -7.42 31.54
CA PRO A 383 16.53 -6.65 30.57
C PRO A 383 16.89 -7.10 29.15
N VAL A 384 15.88 -7.43 28.35
CA VAL A 384 16.02 -7.81 26.94
C VAL A 384 16.04 -6.55 26.06
N ILE A 385 15.35 -5.50 26.49
CA ILE A 385 15.31 -4.20 25.82
C ILE A 385 15.66 -3.12 26.84
N GLU A 386 16.63 -2.27 26.47
CA GLU A 386 17.03 -1.12 27.26
C GLU A 386 16.97 0.15 26.42
N VAL A 387 16.21 1.14 26.90
CA VAL A 387 16.05 2.46 26.28
C VAL A 387 16.51 3.52 27.26
N ARG A 388 17.48 4.37 26.86
CA ARG A 388 17.99 5.47 27.70
C ARG A 388 18.02 6.79 26.94
N GLY A 389 17.28 7.78 27.42
CA GLY A 389 17.25 9.15 26.89
C GLY A 389 16.94 9.22 25.40
N LEU A 390 16.03 8.39 24.90
CA LEU A 390 15.77 8.22 23.47
C LEU A 390 15.11 9.47 22.89
N GLU A 391 15.68 10.01 21.83
CA GLU A 391 15.20 11.23 21.17
C GLU A 391 15.04 11.04 19.67
N ARG A 392 14.00 11.67 19.10
CA ARG A 392 13.82 11.76 17.64
C ARG A 392 13.31 13.14 17.24
N ARG A 393 14.08 13.80 16.39
CA ARG A 393 13.74 15.09 15.76
C ARG A 393 13.52 14.95 14.26
N PHE A 394 12.40 15.46 13.76
CA PHE A 394 12.09 15.58 12.33
C PHE A 394 12.07 17.07 11.96
N GLY A 395 13.14 17.57 11.32
CA GLY A 395 13.27 19.00 11.04
C GLY A 395 13.26 19.82 12.35
N THR A 396 12.25 20.67 12.53
CA THR A 396 12.03 21.46 13.76
C THR A 396 11.14 20.75 14.78
N PHE A 397 10.44 19.67 14.40
CA PHE A 397 9.49 18.98 15.26
C PHE A 397 10.17 17.87 16.09
N MET A 398 10.01 17.92 17.42
CA MET A 398 10.48 16.87 18.35
C MET A 398 9.39 15.84 18.57
N ALA A 399 9.56 14.64 18.02
CA ALA A 399 8.58 13.55 18.13
C ALA A 399 8.74 12.71 19.41
N VAL A 400 9.97 12.60 19.93
CA VAL A 400 10.28 11.90 21.19
C VAL A 400 11.34 12.72 21.93
N LYS A 401 11.09 13.00 23.22
CA LYS A 401 11.86 13.92 24.05
C LYS A 401 12.46 13.20 25.27
N GLY A 402 13.42 12.31 25.04
CA GLY A 402 14.22 11.70 26.12
C GLY A 402 13.57 10.51 26.83
N ALA A 403 12.85 9.64 26.11
CA ALA A 403 12.19 8.48 26.71
C ALA A 403 13.20 7.45 27.27
N SER A 404 12.96 6.94 28.49
CA SER A 404 13.79 5.92 29.15
C SER A 404 12.94 4.85 29.80
N PHE A 405 13.18 3.58 29.48
CA PHE A 405 12.49 2.41 30.06
C PHE A 405 13.23 1.10 29.73
N ASP A 406 12.90 0.04 30.44
CA ASP A 406 13.43 -1.32 30.28
C ASP A 406 12.29 -2.35 30.13
N VAL A 407 12.54 -3.41 29.37
CA VAL A 407 11.61 -4.55 29.21
C VAL A 407 12.34 -5.87 29.47
N ARG A 408 11.73 -6.72 30.29
CA ARG A 408 12.26 -7.99 30.77
C ARG A 408 11.86 -9.16 29.85
N ARG A 409 12.54 -10.29 29.99
CA ARG A 409 12.21 -11.52 29.25
C ARG A 409 10.83 -12.04 29.66
N GLY A 410 9.98 -12.41 28.68
CA GLY A 410 8.62 -12.91 28.93
C GLY A 410 7.59 -11.86 29.37
N GLU A 411 7.98 -10.59 29.47
CA GLU A 411 7.09 -9.48 29.85
C GLU A 411 6.26 -9.01 28.64
N ILE A 412 4.99 -8.70 28.84
CA ILE A 412 4.15 -7.91 27.93
C ILE A 412 4.22 -6.44 28.36
N PHE A 413 4.88 -5.62 27.53
CA PHE A 413 5.07 -4.20 27.78
C PHE A 413 4.22 -3.33 26.84
N GLY A 414 3.37 -2.48 27.43
CA GLY A 414 2.46 -1.59 26.71
C GLY A 414 3.01 -0.17 26.50
N LEU A 415 2.93 0.34 25.28
CA LEU A 415 3.09 1.76 24.97
C LEU A 415 1.70 2.36 24.70
N LEU A 416 1.18 3.10 25.69
CA LEU A 416 -0.16 3.68 25.67
C LEU A 416 -0.08 5.20 25.47
N GLY A 417 -1.01 5.79 24.73
CA GLY A 417 -1.00 7.23 24.48
C GLY A 417 -1.95 7.66 23.37
N PRO A 418 -2.28 8.96 23.24
CA PRO A 418 -3.12 9.44 22.16
C PRO A 418 -2.40 9.38 20.80
N ASN A 419 -3.16 9.61 19.73
CA ASN A 419 -2.60 9.71 18.39
C ASN A 419 -1.58 10.87 18.31
N GLY A 420 -0.40 10.60 17.73
CA GLY A 420 0.69 11.58 17.66
C GLY A 420 1.55 11.72 18.92
N ALA A 421 1.34 10.90 19.95
CA ALA A 421 2.14 10.94 21.19
C ALA A 421 3.61 10.48 21.06
N GLY A 422 4.00 9.93 19.90
CA GLY A 422 5.35 9.40 19.66
C GLY A 422 5.46 7.88 19.75
N LYS A 423 4.36 7.15 20.03
CA LYS A 423 4.32 5.68 20.14
C LYS A 423 4.97 4.97 18.95
N SER A 424 4.42 5.18 17.74
CA SER A 424 4.94 4.54 16.51
C SER A 424 6.36 4.99 16.17
N THR A 425 6.76 6.21 16.57
CA THR A 425 8.13 6.70 16.40
C THR A 425 9.10 5.92 17.27
N ILE A 426 8.78 5.72 18.55
CA ILE A 426 9.56 4.86 19.46
C ILE A 426 9.58 3.43 18.92
N PHE A 427 8.43 2.91 18.53
CA PHE A 427 8.28 1.55 18.01
C PHE A 427 9.17 1.28 16.78
N ARG A 428 9.18 2.19 15.81
CA ARG A 428 10.05 2.12 14.63
C ARG A 428 11.52 2.23 14.99
N MET A 429 11.88 2.96 16.04
CA MET A 429 13.25 2.98 16.56
C MET A 429 13.62 1.63 17.22
N LEU A 430 12.72 1.04 18.01
CA LEU A 430 12.89 -0.30 18.60
C LEU A 430 13.04 -1.41 17.56
N CYS A 431 12.36 -1.30 16.42
CA CYS A 431 12.52 -2.24 15.31
C CYS A 431 13.77 -1.97 14.43
N GLY A 432 14.54 -0.92 14.74
CA GLY A 432 15.67 -0.46 13.94
C GLY A 432 15.28 0.04 12.53
N LEU A 433 14.02 0.44 12.34
CA LEU A 433 13.49 1.01 11.09
C LEU A 433 13.77 2.51 10.99
N LEU A 434 13.87 3.18 12.14
CA LEU A 434 14.14 4.60 12.27
C LEU A 434 15.35 4.83 13.19
N PRO A 435 16.38 5.59 12.77
CA PRO A 435 17.49 5.91 13.64
C PRO A 435 17.10 6.98 14.67
N PRO A 436 17.49 6.82 15.96
CA PRO A 436 17.33 7.89 16.95
C PRO A 436 18.26 9.07 16.66
N THR A 437 17.80 10.28 16.99
CA THR A 437 18.59 11.52 16.95
C THR A 437 19.51 11.66 18.17
N GLY A 438 19.07 11.15 19.32
CA GLY A 438 19.80 11.16 20.60
C GLY A 438 19.47 9.92 21.46
N GLY A 439 20.22 9.71 22.55
CA GLY A 439 20.03 8.59 23.48
C GLY A 439 20.79 7.30 23.11
N SER A 440 20.42 6.19 23.73
CA SER A 440 20.92 4.84 23.41
C SER A 440 19.82 3.78 23.50
N LEU A 441 19.93 2.73 22.68
CA LEU A 441 18.93 1.68 22.55
C LEU A 441 19.60 0.31 22.31
N ARG A 442 19.27 -0.69 23.14
CA ARG A 442 19.71 -2.07 22.99
C ARG A 442 18.50 -3.01 22.95
N VAL A 443 18.50 -3.97 22.01
CA VAL A 443 17.44 -4.97 21.84
C VAL A 443 18.07 -6.35 21.68
N ALA A 444 17.64 -7.32 22.49
CA ALA A 444 18.20 -8.68 22.55
C ALA A 444 19.73 -8.70 22.82
N GLY A 445 20.22 -7.77 23.65
CA GLY A 445 21.64 -7.59 23.96
C GLY A 445 22.46 -6.92 22.84
N VAL A 446 21.83 -6.51 21.74
CA VAL A 446 22.50 -5.93 20.57
C VAL A 446 22.11 -4.45 20.42
N ASP A 447 23.11 -3.59 20.18
CA ASP A 447 22.88 -2.20 19.80
C ASP A 447 22.37 -2.14 18.34
N LEU A 448 21.15 -1.66 18.16
CA LEU A 448 20.48 -1.54 16.85
C LEU A 448 21.19 -0.57 15.89
N ARG A 449 22.01 0.35 16.39
CA ARG A 449 22.84 1.23 15.55
C ARG A 449 23.97 0.46 14.87
N ARG A 450 24.49 -0.58 15.53
CA ARG A 450 25.72 -1.30 15.11
C ARG A 450 25.44 -2.61 14.39
N ALA A 451 24.41 -3.37 14.80
CA ALA A 451 24.14 -4.70 14.23
C ALA A 451 22.63 -5.01 14.03
N PRO A 452 21.91 -4.23 13.19
CA PRO A 452 20.46 -4.38 13.01
C PRO A 452 20.06 -5.73 12.42
N ALA A 453 20.91 -6.36 11.60
CA ALA A 453 20.58 -7.64 10.96
C ALA A 453 20.56 -8.83 11.94
N ALA A 454 21.36 -8.78 13.02
CA ALA A 454 21.39 -9.83 14.05
C ALA A 454 20.16 -9.72 14.96
N ALA A 455 19.83 -8.49 15.38
CA ALA A 455 18.62 -8.23 16.17
C ALA A 455 17.34 -8.65 15.41
N ARG A 456 17.26 -8.31 14.12
CA ARG A 456 16.10 -8.63 13.25
C ARG A 456 15.80 -10.11 13.06
N ARG A 457 16.77 -11.00 13.25
CA ARG A 457 16.52 -12.46 13.22
C ARG A 457 15.77 -12.96 14.44
N ARG A 458 15.79 -12.21 15.54
CA ARG A 458 15.20 -12.57 16.83
C ARG A 458 13.90 -11.82 17.10
N VAL A 459 13.46 -11.01 16.13
CA VAL A 459 12.34 -10.08 16.25
C VAL A 459 11.23 -10.48 15.28
N GLY A 460 10.03 -10.68 15.80
CA GLY A 460 8.77 -10.71 15.06
C GLY A 460 8.15 -9.31 15.05
N TYR A 461 7.56 -8.90 13.93
CA TYR A 461 6.90 -7.59 13.81
C TYR A 461 5.59 -7.71 13.06
N VAL A 462 4.53 -7.21 13.69
CA VAL A 462 3.20 -7.03 13.11
C VAL A 462 2.95 -5.53 13.00
N ALA A 463 2.83 -5.04 11.76
CA ALA A 463 2.62 -3.63 11.47
C ALA A 463 1.16 -3.20 11.66
N GLN A 464 0.93 -1.91 11.90
CA GLN A 464 -0.41 -1.31 12.03
C GLN A 464 -1.26 -1.47 10.76
N LYS A 465 -0.67 -1.27 9.59
CA LYS A 465 -1.33 -1.58 8.31
C LYS A 465 -0.93 -2.98 7.88
N PHE A 466 -1.88 -3.71 7.30
CA PHE A 466 -1.61 -5.01 6.71
C PHE A 466 -0.47 -4.89 5.69
N SER A 467 0.70 -5.41 6.04
CA SER A 467 1.96 -5.23 5.33
C SER A 467 2.39 -6.49 4.56
N LEU A 468 1.48 -7.45 4.39
CA LEU A 468 1.72 -8.66 3.61
C LEU A 468 1.25 -8.50 2.16
N TYR A 469 1.59 -9.47 1.32
CA TYR A 469 1.33 -9.41 -0.12
C TYR A 469 -0.10 -9.83 -0.44
N GLY A 470 -1.00 -8.86 -0.60
CA GLY A 470 -2.42 -9.09 -0.89
C GLY A 470 -2.74 -9.95 -2.11
N GLN A 471 -1.87 -9.92 -3.14
CA GLN A 471 -2.02 -10.71 -4.37
C GLN A 471 -1.50 -12.16 -4.24
N LEU A 472 -0.89 -12.51 -3.11
CA LEU A 472 -0.44 -13.86 -2.80
C LEU A 472 -1.48 -14.55 -1.90
N SER A 473 -1.58 -15.87 -1.99
CA SER A 473 -2.41 -16.62 -1.05
C SER A 473 -1.83 -16.64 0.36
N VAL A 474 -2.62 -17.08 1.33
CA VAL A 474 -2.17 -17.35 2.71
C VAL A 474 -0.93 -18.24 2.70
N LEU A 475 -0.97 -19.37 1.98
CA LEU A 475 0.13 -20.33 1.90
C LEU A 475 1.38 -19.73 1.24
N GLU A 476 1.20 -18.88 0.23
CA GLU A 476 2.30 -18.21 -0.47
C GLU A 476 3.00 -17.18 0.42
N ASN A 477 2.23 -16.41 1.19
CA ASN A 477 2.78 -15.49 2.19
C ASN A 477 3.57 -16.25 3.26
N LEU A 478 2.99 -17.29 3.88
CA LEU A 478 3.69 -18.11 4.89
C LEU A 478 4.99 -18.70 4.33
N ARG A 479 4.96 -19.23 3.11
CA ARG A 479 6.14 -19.80 2.44
C ARG A 479 7.20 -18.74 2.16
N PHE A 480 6.80 -17.53 1.76
CA PHE A 480 7.71 -16.42 1.51
C PHE A 480 8.41 -15.98 2.80
N PHE A 481 7.66 -15.70 3.86
CA PHE A 481 8.24 -15.26 5.13
C PHE A 481 9.10 -16.35 5.77
N ALA A 482 8.70 -17.61 5.70
CA ALA A 482 9.55 -18.74 6.10
C ALA A 482 10.90 -18.72 5.35
N SER A 483 10.85 -18.52 4.03
CA SER A 483 12.06 -18.43 3.21
C SER A 483 12.89 -17.20 3.55
N ALA A 484 12.27 -16.05 3.86
CA ALA A 484 12.96 -14.80 4.21
C ALA A 484 13.72 -14.90 5.53
N TYR A 485 13.19 -15.66 6.50
CA TYR A 485 13.84 -15.96 7.78
C TYR A 485 14.81 -17.15 7.72
N GLY A 486 14.85 -17.88 6.61
CA GLY A 486 15.83 -18.95 6.40
C GLY A 486 15.34 -20.37 6.73
N LEU A 487 14.02 -20.58 6.83
CA LEU A 487 13.40 -21.87 7.05
C LEU A 487 13.19 -22.61 5.72
N TYR A 488 13.68 -23.85 5.62
CA TYR A 488 13.59 -24.68 4.41
C TYR A 488 13.33 -26.16 4.74
N GLY A 489 12.87 -26.91 3.74
CA GLY A 489 12.63 -28.36 3.86
C GLY A 489 11.61 -28.68 4.94
N ALA A 490 11.88 -29.75 5.70
CA ALA A 490 10.98 -30.24 6.75
C ALA A 490 10.67 -29.19 7.83
N ALA A 491 11.66 -28.37 8.22
CA ALA A 491 11.45 -27.31 9.22
C ALA A 491 10.45 -26.26 8.72
N ARG A 492 10.52 -25.87 7.43
CA ARG A 492 9.53 -24.98 6.82
C ARG A 492 8.15 -25.60 6.85
N ASP A 493 8.03 -26.84 6.41
CA ASP A 493 6.74 -27.50 6.25
C ASP A 493 6.07 -27.76 7.62
N ALA A 494 6.86 -28.09 8.64
CA ALA A 494 6.39 -28.20 10.02
C ALA A 494 5.89 -26.85 10.57
N ARG A 495 6.65 -25.75 10.39
CA ARG A 495 6.22 -24.41 10.82
C ARG A 495 5.01 -23.90 10.05
N MET A 496 4.88 -24.23 8.76
CA MET A 496 3.71 -23.88 7.97
C MET A 496 2.47 -24.65 8.44
N ALA A 497 2.59 -25.95 8.72
CA ALA A 497 1.49 -26.76 9.26
C ALA A 497 1.06 -26.27 10.65
N TRP A 498 2.03 -25.92 11.51
CA TRP A 498 1.76 -25.24 12.79
C TRP A 498 0.99 -23.93 12.57
N ALA A 499 1.47 -23.06 11.69
CA ALA A 499 0.82 -21.77 11.42
C ALA A 499 -0.63 -21.94 10.91
N LEU A 500 -0.88 -22.91 10.03
CA LEU A 500 -2.22 -23.16 9.50
C LEU A 500 -3.18 -23.70 10.56
N ARG A 501 -2.72 -24.57 11.46
CA ARG A 501 -3.54 -25.15 12.52
C ARG A 501 -3.77 -24.17 13.65
N ASP A 502 -2.69 -23.64 14.22
CA ASP A 502 -2.79 -22.83 15.43
C ASP A 502 -3.54 -21.53 15.14
N PHE A 503 -3.29 -20.87 14.00
CA PHE A 503 -3.99 -19.64 13.63
C PHE A 503 -5.30 -19.85 12.87
N ASP A 504 -5.78 -21.09 12.75
CA ASP A 504 -7.06 -21.40 12.11
C ASP A 504 -7.13 -20.80 10.68
N LEU A 505 -6.11 -21.10 9.88
CA LEU A 505 -5.93 -20.59 8.51
C LEU A 505 -6.07 -21.69 7.45
N ALA A 506 -6.38 -22.93 7.85
CA ALA A 506 -6.43 -24.09 6.96
C ALA A 506 -7.49 -23.92 5.87
N ASP A 507 -8.70 -23.47 6.22
CA ASP A 507 -9.83 -23.33 5.30
C ASP A 507 -9.62 -22.22 4.25
N VAL A 508 -8.79 -21.24 4.58
CA VAL A 508 -8.47 -20.09 3.73
C VAL A 508 -7.06 -20.15 3.14
N ALA A 509 -6.39 -21.31 3.19
CA ALA A 509 -4.98 -21.45 2.82
C ALA A 509 -4.66 -21.02 1.37
N ASP A 510 -5.60 -21.22 0.44
CA ASP A 510 -5.46 -20.86 -0.97
C ASP A 510 -6.13 -19.53 -1.34
N ALA A 511 -6.86 -18.91 -0.41
CA ALA A 511 -7.48 -17.60 -0.63
C ALA A 511 -6.43 -16.49 -0.72
N GLN A 512 -6.68 -15.49 -1.56
CA GLN A 512 -5.82 -14.30 -1.66
C GLN A 512 -5.86 -13.52 -0.36
N SER A 513 -4.69 -13.16 0.17
CA SER A 513 -4.64 -12.54 1.50
C SER A 513 -5.25 -11.14 1.54
N GLY A 514 -5.39 -10.47 0.39
CA GLY A 514 -6.06 -9.18 0.26
C GLY A 514 -7.57 -9.26 0.51
N ASP A 515 -8.20 -10.37 0.14
CA ASP A 515 -9.65 -10.59 0.18
C ASP A 515 -10.14 -11.10 1.54
N LEU A 516 -9.20 -11.48 2.43
CA LEU A 516 -9.51 -11.93 3.78
C LEU A 516 -10.11 -10.81 4.64
N SER A 517 -10.96 -11.20 5.60
CA SER A 517 -11.44 -10.30 6.63
C SER A 517 -10.27 -9.78 7.50
N LEU A 518 -10.49 -8.68 8.22
CA LEU A 518 -9.43 -8.07 9.02
C LEU A 518 -8.87 -9.02 10.08
N GLY A 519 -9.73 -9.78 10.77
CA GLY A 519 -9.31 -10.79 11.74
C GLY A 519 -8.40 -11.87 11.12
N TYR A 520 -8.78 -12.43 9.97
CA TYR A 520 -7.95 -13.42 9.26
C TYR A 520 -6.62 -12.82 8.76
N ARG A 521 -6.64 -11.56 8.31
CA ARG A 521 -5.41 -10.83 7.92
C ARG A 521 -4.44 -10.68 9.09
N GLN A 522 -4.95 -10.38 10.29
CA GLN A 522 -4.11 -10.27 11.49
C GLN A 522 -3.61 -11.62 11.98
N ARG A 523 -4.44 -12.67 11.94
CA ARG A 523 -4.01 -14.05 12.20
C ARG A 523 -2.86 -14.44 11.29
N LEU A 524 -2.96 -14.17 9.98
CA LEU A 524 -1.88 -14.41 9.02
C LEU A 524 -0.63 -13.56 9.31
N ALA A 525 -0.79 -12.28 9.65
CA ALA A 525 0.33 -11.41 10.00
C ALA A 525 1.09 -11.89 11.23
N MET A 526 0.36 -12.32 12.27
CA MET A 526 0.92 -12.93 13.46
C MET A 526 1.64 -14.25 13.14
N ALA A 527 0.99 -15.13 12.36
CA ALA A 527 1.58 -16.38 11.91
C ALA A 527 2.90 -16.14 11.16
N CYS A 528 2.93 -15.19 10.23
CA CYS A 528 4.14 -14.80 9.49
C CYS A 528 5.24 -14.26 10.42
N ALA A 529 4.88 -13.43 11.40
CA ALA A 529 5.82 -12.84 12.37
C ALA A 529 6.42 -13.87 13.33
N LEU A 530 5.75 -15.01 13.55
CA LEU A 530 6.16 -16.08 14.45
C LEU A 530 6.77 -17.30 13.74
N MET A 531 6.86 -17.27 12.40
CA MET A 531 7.38 -18.41 11.62
C MET A 531 8.76 -18.86 12.12
N HIS A 532 9.62 -17.91 12.47
CA HIS A 532 11.02 -18.11 12.87
C HIS A 532 11.27 -18.13 14.38
N GLU A 533 10.21 -18.27 15.19
CA GLU A 533 10.30 -18.41 16.64
C GLU A 533 11.10 -17.26 17.30
N PRO A 534 10.60 -16.01 17.19
CA PRO A 534 11.30 -14.85 17.73
C PRO A 534 11.32 -14.84 19.27
N ASP A 535 12.41 -14.31 19.84
CA ASP A 535 12.48 -14.01 21.28
C ASP A 535 11.64 -12.78 21.66
N ILE A 536 11.43 -11.87 20.71
CA ILE A 536 10.73 -10.60 20.92
C ILE A 536 9.69 -10.40 19.82
N LEU A 537 8.46 -10.14 20.22
CA LEU A 537 7.34 -9.85 19.33
C LEU A 537 6.89 -8.39 19.49
N PHE A 538 6.90 -7.65 18.38
CA PHE A 538 6.42 -6.28 18.30
C PHE A 538 5.05 -6.25 17.62
N LEU A 539 4.04 -5.76 18.33
CA LEU A 539 2.67 -5.54 17.85
C LEU A 539 2.35 -4.04 17.79
N ASP A 540 2.29 -3.48 16.58
CA ASP A 540 1.94 -2.05 16.39
C ASP A 540 0.43 -1.89 16.16
N GLU A 541 -0.34 -1.53 17.20
CA GLU A 541 -1.82 -1.42 17.17
C GLU A 541 -2.52 -2.61 16.48
N ALA A 542 -2.00 -3.81 16.72
CA ALA A 542 -2.34 -5.01 15.94
C ALA A 542 -3.79 -5.47 16.09
N THR A 543 -4.53 -4.96 17.06
CA THR A 543 -5.93 -5.27 17.39
C THR A 543 -6.91 -4.15 17.00
N SER A 544 -6.39 -3.07 16.40
CA SER A 544 -7.22 -1.93 15.99
C SER A 544 -8.18 -2.29 14.87
N GLY A 545 -9.45 -1.91 15.06
CA GLY A 545 -10.54 -2.17 14.13
C GLY A 545 -11.05 -3.61 14.11
N VAL A 546 -10.60 -4.47 15.02
CA VAL A 546 -11.07 -5.85 15.18
C VAL A 546 -12.24 -5.89 16.13
N ASP A 547 -13.21 -6.75 15.85
CA ASP A 547 -14.32 -7.00 16.76
C ASP A 547 -13.88 -7.56 18.13
N PRO A 548 -14.71 -7.39 19.18
CA PRO A 548 -14.37 -7.83 20.54
C PRO A 548 -13.99 -9.31 20.68
N LEU A 549 -14.67 -10.21 19.97
CA LEU A 549 -14.44 -11.66 20.09
C LEU A 549 -13.09 -12.03 19.48
N ALA A 550 -12.82 -11.56 18.26
CA ALA A 550 -11.55 -11.81 17.59
C ALA A 550 -10.37 -11.13 18.31
N ARG A 551 -10.56 -9.92 18.85
CA ARG A 551 -9.56 -9.22 19.68
C ARG A 551 -9.18 -10.06 20.91
N ARG A 552 -10.18 -10.67 21.54
CA ARG A 552 -9.97 -11.46 22.75
C ARG A 552 -9.22 -12.76 22.49
N GLU A 553 -9.59 -13.47 21.43
CA GLU A 553 -8.87 -14.65 20.96
C GLU A 553 -7.42 -14.31 20.59
N PHE A 554 -7.20 -13.13 20.01
CA PHE A 554 -5.87 -12.62 19.71
C PHE A 554 -5.04 -12.39 20.99
N TRP A 555 -5.61 -11.75 22.02
CA TRP A 555 -4.93 -11.55 23.30
C TRP A 555 -4.63 -12.84 24.06
N ARG A 556 -5.54 -13.82 24.02
CA ARG A 556 -5.30 -15.15 24.61
C ARG A 556 -4.03 -15.80 24.04
N ARG A 557 -3.79 -15.63 22.74
CA ARG A 557 -2.60 -16.15 22.05
C ARG A 557 -1.34 -15.40 22.43
N ILE A 558 -1.41 -14.07 22.53
CA ILE A 558 -0.28 -13.26 23.00
C ILE A 558 0.12 -13.67 24.42
N THR A 559 -0.85 -13.84 25.31
CA THR A 559 -0.66 -14.33 26.67
C THR A 559 0.05 -15.69 26.66
N ALA A 560 -0.43 -16.66 25.87
CA ALA A 560 0.21 -17.98 25.78
C ALA A 560 1.66 -17.91 25.26
N LEU A 561 1.94 -17.02 24.30
CA LEU A 561 3.31 -16.79 23.79
C LEU A 561 4.21 -16.17 24.87
N ALA A 562 3.71 -15.20 25.63
CA ALA A 562 4.48 -14.55 26.70
C ALA A 562 4.84 -15.54 27.81
N GLU A 563 3.90 -16.40 28.22
CA GLU A 563 4.14 -17.48 29.19
C GLU A 563 5.17 -18.52 28.69
N SER A 564 5.25 -18.74 27.38
CA SER A 564 6.31 -19.57 26.77
C SER A 564 7.70 -18.90 26.76
N GLY A 565 7.81 -17.65 27.24
CA GLY A 565 9.07 -16.92 27.40
C GLY A 565 9.35 -15.86 26.33
N VAL A 566 8.42 -15.61 25.39
CA VAL A 566 8.55 -14.57 24.36
C VAL A 566 8.26 -13.18 24.97
N THR A 567 9.16 -12.22 24.80
CA THR A 567 8.88 -10.82 25.22
C THR A 567 7.97 -10.15 24.21
N VAL A 568 6.89 -9.50 24.66
CA VAL A 568 5.95 -8.81 23.77
C VAL A 568 5.95 -7.32 24.05
N ILE A 569 6.06 -6.51 22.99
CA ILE A 569 5.79 -5.07 23.07
C ILE A 569 4.58 -4.75 22.22
N VAL A 570 3.59 -4.12 22.84
CA VAL A 570 2.38 -3.67 22.17
C VAL A 570 2.32 -2.14 22.17
N THR A 571 1.94 -1.53 21.05
CA THR A 571 1.39 -0.18 21.06
C THR A 571 -0.12 -0.31 21.01
N THR A 572 -0.80 0.41 21.89
CA THR A 572 -2.25 0.46 21.88
C THR A 572 -2.72 1.85 22.25
N HIS A 573 -3.91 2.20 21.78
CA HIS A 573 -4.68 3.32 22.26
C HIS A 573 -5.96 2.86 22.98
N PHE A 574 -6.17 1.54 23.09
CA PHE A 574 -7.25 0.93 23.83
C PHE A 574 -6.82 0.68 25.27
N LEU A 575 -7.62 1.20 26.20
CA LEU A 575 -7.33 1.12 27.62
C LEU A 575 -7.60 -0.29 28.16
N ASP A 576 -8.59 -0.99 27.63
CA ASP A 576 -8.87 -2.39 27.98
C ASP A 576 -7.70 -3.32 27.64
N GLU A 577 -6.96 -3.00 26.57
CA GLU A 577 -5.78 -3.76 26.18
C GLU A 577 -4.59 -3.54 27.13
N ALA A 578 -4.57 -2.38 27.80
CA ALA A 578 -3.56 -2.07 28.79
C ALA A 578 -3.67 -3.00 30.01
N GLU A 579 -4.86 -3.56 30.31
CA GLU A 579 -5.06 -4.52 31.40
C GLU A 579 -4.36 -5.88 31.16
N TYR A 580 -4.04 -6.21 29.90
CA TYR A 580 -3.29 -7.43 29.57
C TYR A 580 -1.77 -7.26 29.74
N CYS A 581 -1.29 -6.02 29.86
CA CYS A 581 0.13 -5.71 29.99
C CYS A 581 0.63 -5.94 31.42
N ASP A 582 1.85 -6.46 31.57
CA ASP A 582 2.50 -6.56 32.89
C ASP A 582 2.92 -5.17 33.38
N ARG A 583 3.49 -4.37 32.47
CA ARG A 583 3.86 -2.96 32.69
C ARG A 583 3.53 -2.16 31.45
N MET A 584 3.31 -0.87 31.64
CA MET A 584 3.03 0.06 30.55
C MET A 584 3.69 1.42 30.79
N ALA A 585 3.96 2.11 29.69
CA ALA A 585 4.32 3.52 29.67
C ALA A 585 3.18 4.33 29.07
N ILE A 586 2.79 5.42 29.75
CA ILE A 586 1.85 6.42 29.23
C ILE A 586 2.65 7.53 28.56
N LEU A 587 2.41 7.72 27.26
CA LEU A 587 3.07 8.72 26.42
C LEU A 587 2.11 9.82 26.02
N VAL A 588 2.53 11.08 26.18
CA VAL A 588 1.79 12.26 25.71
C VAL A 588 2.81 13.29 25.21
N GLY A 589 2.60 13.84 24.01
CA GLY A 589 3.44 14.93 23.49
C GLY A 589 4.94 14.60 23.32
N GLY A 590 5.27 13.31 23.14
CA GLY A 590 6.65 12.83 23.01
C GLY A 590 7.37 12.52 24.33
N GLU A 591 6.69 12.64 25.46
CA GLU A 591 7.22 12.41 26.82
C GLU A 591 6.53 11.22 27.49
N VAL A 592 7.27 10.50 28.34
CA VAL A 592 6.73 9.43 29.19
C VAL A 592 6.26 10.05 30.49
N LEU A 593 4.94 10.06 30.74
CA LEU A 593 4.34 10.68 31.92
C LEU A 593 4.28 9.73 33.12
N ALA A 594 4.06 8.44 32.87
CA ALA A 594 3.99 7.42 33.89
C ALA A 594 4.49 6.08 33.34
N LEU A 595 5.10 5.28 34.19
CA LEU A 595 5.60 3.94 33.90
C LEU A 595 5.28 3.05 35.11
N GLY A 596 4.61 1.93 34.91
CA GLY A 596 4.25 1.03 36.00
C GLY A 596 3.34 -0.10 35.58
N THR A 597 2.95 -0.94 36.54
CA THR A 597 1.92 -1.97 36.36
C THR A 597 0.53 -1.34 36.20
N PRO A 598 -0.46 -2.04 35.60
CA PRO A 598 -1.84 -1.56 35.54
C PRO A 598 -2.39 -1.07 36.90
N ALA A 599 -2.05 -1.77 37.99
CA ALA A 599 -2.46 -1.41 39.34
C ALA A 599 -1.81 -0.11 39.84
N GLU A 600 -0.51 0.07 39.62
CA GLU A 600 0.21 1.31 39.96
C GLU A 600 -0.33 2.51 39.17
N ILE A 601 -0.64 2.32 37.88
CA ILE A 601 -1.21 3.37 37.04
C ILE A 601 -2.62 3.77 37.53
N ARG A 602 -3.47 2.81 37.91
CA ARG A 602 -4.80 3.10 38.49
C ARG A 602 -4.70 3.92 39.77
N ALA A 603 -3.70 3.66 40.62
CA ALA A 603 -3.49 4.40 41.86
C ALA A 603 -3.15 5.89 41.62
N LEU A 604 -2.76 6.28 40.40
CA LEU A 604 -2.55 7.68 40.02
C LEU A 604 -3.85 8.43 39.68
N ALA A 605 -5.00 7.75 39.59
CA ALA A 605 -6.28 8.38 39.34
C ALA A 605 -6.72 9.25 40.54
N PRO A 606 -7.39 10.39 40.31
CA PRO A 606 -8.00 11.18 41.39
C PRO A 606 -9.02 10.34 42.16
N ALA A 607 -9.10 10.54 43.48
CA ALA A 607 -10.18 9.97 44.30
C ALA A 607 -11.53 10.50 43.82
N ALA A 608 -12.58 9.66 43.89
CA ALA A 608 -13.89 9.95 43.32
C ALA A 608 -14.59 11.20 43.90
N ASP A 609 -14.13 11.73 45.05
CA ASP A 609 -14.77 12.83 45.77
C ASP A 609 -14.36 14.24 45.31
N ASP A 610 -13.33 14.39 44.46
CA ASP A 610 -12.83 15.70 44.00
C ASP A 610 -13.24 16.06 42.55
N ALA A 611 -14.17 15.32 41.95
CA ALA A 611 -14.74 15.68 40.66
C ALA A 611 -15.88 16.71 40.84
N THR A 612 -15.52 17.99 40.77
CA THR A 612 -16.46 19.10 40.64
C THR A 612 -17.49 18.86 39.52
N ASP A 613 -18.76 18.96 39.89
CA ASP A 613 -19.99 19.13 39.09
C ASP A 613 -19.90 18.84 37.57
N GLY A 614 -20.25 17.60 37.20
CA GLY A 614 -20.80 17.26 35.89
C GLY A 614 -22.31 16.94 36.02
N PRO A 615 -23.19 17.44 35.12
CA PRO A 615 -24.64 17.43 35.34
C PRO A 615 -25.25 16.05 35.04
N ARG A 616 -25.22 15.15 36.01
CA ARG A 616 -26.03 13.91 36.01
C ARG A 616 -26.85 13.63 37.26
N GLU A 617 -26.72 14.41 38.35
CA GLU A 617 -27.42 14.07 39.61
C GLU A 617 -28.52 15.02 40.10
N ALA A 618 -28.71 16.20 39.50
CA ALA A 618 -29.72 17.16 39.97
C ALA A 618 -30.86 17.40 38.96
N ALA A 619 -31.72 16.40 38.72
CA ALA A 619 -33.11 16.57 38.22
C ALA A 619 -33.80 15.21 37.99
N ARG A 620 -34.02 14.43 39.05
CA ARG A 620 -35.04 13.38 39.07
C ARG A 620 -35.82 13.46 40.38
N ARG A 621 -36.76 14.41 40.42
CA ARG A 621 -37.86 14.46 41.38
C ARG A 621 -39.11 14.90 40.61
N ASP A 622 -39.73 13.96 39.91
CA ASP A 622 -41.15 13.63 40.07
C ASP A 622 -41.51 12.43 39.19
N ASP A 623 -42.56 11.72 39.57
CA ASP A 623 -43.18 10.51 38.99
C ASP A 623 -42.61 9.13 39.39
N GLY A 624 -43.52 8.33 39.95
CA GLY A 624 -43.25 7.20 40.83
C GLY A 624 -42.81 5.88 40.18
N GLN A 625 -42.23 5.07 41.05
CA GLN A 625 -42.00 3.63 40.98
C GLN A 625 -41.19 3.08 39.78
N ARG A 626 -39.85 3.11 39.91
CA ARG A 626 -38.95 2.06 39.37
C ARG A 626 -37.72 1.88 40.26
N ASP A 627 -37.66 0.73 40.94
CA ASP A 627 -36.47 0.24 41.64
C ASP A 627 -35.43 -0.28 40.63
N ALA A 628 -34.28 0.39 40.53
CA ALA A 628 -32.99 -0.18 40.12
C ALA A 628 -31.86 0.85 40.37
N PRO A 629 -30.84 0.55 41.21
CA PRO A 629 -29.65 1.39 41.32
C PRO A 629 -28.76 1.20 40.08
N GLY A 630 -28.60 2.25 39.29
CA GLY A 630 -27.62 2.30 38.20
C GLY A 630 -26.20 2.21 38.76
N HIS A 631 -25.48 1.15 38.37
CA HIS A 631 -24.12 0.88 38.80
C HIS A 631 -23.13 1.75 38.03
N ALA A 632 -22.69 2.84 38.65
CA ALA A 632 -21.40 3.45 38.37
C ALA A 632 -20.58 3.42 39.66
N SER A 633 -20.14 2.22 40.07
CA SER A 633 -19.26 2.07 41.24
C SER A 633 -17.95 2.82 40.99
N GLY A 634 -17.64 3.79 41.84
CA GLY A 634 -16.47 4.67 41.79
C GLY A 634 -15.12 3.97 42.03
N GLN A 635 -14.78 2.97 41.22
CA GLN A 635 -13.42 2.41 41.19
C GLN A 635 -12.50 3.25 40.29
N ALA A 636 -11.25 3.42 40.72
CA ALA A 636 -10.20 4.05 39.93
C ALA A 636 -9.88 3.18 38.69
N THR A 637 -10.07 3.72 37.49
CA THR A 637 -9.77 3.04 36.21
C THR A 637 -8.51 3.59 35.56
N ILE A 638 -7.85 2.80 34.70
CA ILE A 638 -6.70 3.26 33.91
C ILE A 638 -7.10 4.47 33.05
N GLU A 639 -8.32 4.47 32.53
CA GLU A 639 -8.88 5.59 31.77
C GLU A 639 -8.84 6.91 32.56
N ARG A 640 -9.33 6.90 33.81
CA ARG A 640 -9.35 8.11 34.65
C ARG A 640 -7.94 8.60 34.95
N ALA A 641 -7.02 7.69 35.27
CA ALA A 641 -5.61 8.04 35.48
C ALA A 641 -4.99 8.66 34.21
N PHE A 642 -5.21 8.03 33.05
CA PHE A 642 -4.72 8.50 31.77
C PHE A 642 -5.24 9.90 31.42
N ILE A 643 -6.56 10.12 31.53
CA ILE A 643 -7.18 11.42 31.25
C ILE A 643 -6.63 12.49 32.20
N ALA A 644 -6.56 12.22 33.50
CA ALA A 644 -6.02 13.17 34.48
C ALA A 644 -4.55 13.54 34.20
N LEU A 645 -3.71 12.57 33.83
CA LEU A 645 -2.32 12.81 33.43
C LEU A 645 -2.23 13.64 32.15
N ALA A 646 -3.03 13.33 31.14
CA ALA A 646 -3.05 14.04 29.86
C ALA A 646 -3.54 15.50 30.01
N GLU A 647 -4.57 15.74 30.81
CA GLU A 647 -5.11 17.08 31.09
C GLU A 647 -4.09 17.92 31.88
N ARG A 648 -3.46 17.35 32.91
CA ARG A 648 -2.38 18.02 33.66
C ARG A 648 -1.22 18.40 32.75
N HIS A 649 -0.84 17.53 31.82
CA HIS A 649 0.20 17.83 30.84
C HIS A 649 -0.24 18.94 29.87
N ARG A 650 -1.49 18.93 29.40
CA ARG A 650 -2.05 19.98 28.53
C ARG A 650 -2.10 21.35 29.23
N ALA A 651 -2.42 21.38 30.52
CA ALA A 651 -2.41 22.60 31.34
C ALA A 651 -0.99 23.16 31.58
N LYS A 652 0.03 22.30 31.60
CA LYS A 652 1.45 22.70 31.76
C LYS A 652 2.11 23.14 30.45
N ALA A 653 1.53 22.84 29.29
CA ALA A 653 2.11 23.20 28.00
C ALA A 653 2.02 24.73 27.78
N PRO A 654 3.15 25.45 27.67
CA PRO A 654 3.11 26.88 27.34
C PRO A 654 2.73 27.02 25.86
N GLY A 655 1.56 27.61 25.56
CA GLY A 655 1.28 28.13 24.21
C GLY A 655 0.03 27.63 23.46
N ALA A 656 -1.10 27.38 24.12
CA ALA A 656 -2.40 27.21 23.41
C ALA A 656 -3.47 28.26 23.77
N THR A 657 -3.15 29.22 24.63
CA THR A 657 -3.99 30.37 24.97
C THR A 657 -3.17 31.66 24.82
N GLY A 658 -3.55 32.50 23.86
CA GLY A 658 -3.06 33.88 23.77
C GLY A 658 -2.07 34.17 22.64
N VAL A 659 -2.60 34.49 21.45
CA VAL A 659 -1.94 35.45 20.55
C VAL A 659 -2.95 36.58 20.36
N THR A 660 -2.93 37.54 21.27
CA THR A 660 -3.54 38.86 21.08
C THR A 660 -2.44 39.83 20.69
N GLY A 661 -2.65 40.54 19.57
CA GLY A 661 -1.95 41.79 19.26
C GLY A 661 -0.82 41.67 18.25
N VAL A 662 -1.16 41.69 16.96
CA VAL A 662 -0.28 42.26 15.94
C VAL A 662 -0.60 43.75 15.85
N THR A 663 0.32 44.59 16.29
CA THR A 663 0.45 45.97 15.81
C THR A 663 1.92 46.35 15.74
N GLY A 664 2.39 46.57 14.51
CA GLY A 664 3.14 47.76 14.13
C GLY A 664 4.57 47.98 14.64
N ALA A 665 5.49 47.98 13.67
CA ALA A 665 6.53 48.99 13.45
C ALA A 665 7.96 48.77 13.99
N THR A 666 8.85 48.63 12.99
CA THR A 666 10.15 49.33 12.79
C THR A 666 11.32 49.16 13.77
N GLY A 667 12.46 48.75 13.18
CA GLY A 667 13.75 49.42 13.40
C GLY A 667 14.82 48.63 14.14
N MET A 668 15.95 48.37 13.43
CA MET A 668 17.36 48.45 13.87
C MET A 668 17.68 48.13 15.35
N THR A 669 18.59 47.23 15.73
CA THR A 669 20.04 47.16 15.42
C THR A 669 20.60 45.95 16.19
N GLY A 670 21.75 45.42 15.76
CA GLY A 670 22.37 44.25 16.39
C GLY A 670 22.94 44.48 17.79
N VAL A 671 23.31 43.37 18.44
CA VAL A 671 24.60 43.14 19.12
C VAL A 671 24.59 41.69 19.64
N ALA A 672 25.74 41.04 19.48
CA ALA A 672 26.04 39.69 19.94
C ALA A 672 26.06 39.57 21.48
N GLY A 673 25.60 38.43 21.98
CA GLY A 673 25.76 38.03 23.39
C GLY A 673 25.63 36.51 23.53
N ALA A 674 26.76 35.85 23.80
CA ALA A 674 26.86 34.42 24.06
C ALA A 674 26.19 34.03 25.39
N PRO A 675 25.84 32.73 25.58
CA PRO A 675 25.80 32.17 26.92
C PRO A 675 26.78 31.00 27.11
N GLY A 676 27.71 31.22 28.04
CA GLY A 676 27.88 30.39 29.24
C GLY A 676 28.14 28.89 29.05
N GLN A 677 29.43 28.54 29.12
CA GLN A 677 29.91 27.19 29.41
C GLN A 677 29.57 26.80 30.86
N THR A 678 29.01 25.62 31.05
CA THR A 678 29.11 24.86 32.31
C THR A 678 29.68 23.48 31.99
N ALA A 679 30.95 23.29 32.38
CA ALA A 679 31.66 22.02 32.29
C ALA A 679 31.31 21.13 33.50
N PRO A 680 31.18 19.80 33.33
CA PRO A 680 31.05 18.87 34.44
C PRO A 680 32.42 18.44 34.98
N SER A 681 32.43 18.19 36.28
CA SER A 681 33.56 17.78 37.11
C SER A 681 34.07 16.37 36.81
N SER A 682 35.39 16.25 36.92
CA SER A 682 36.21 15.05 36.81
C SER A 682 36.14 14.16 38.05
N GLY A 683 36.07 12.84 37.83
CA GLY A 683 36.39 11.78 38.80
C GLY A 683 37.22 10.67 38.13
N PRO A 684 38.11 9.97 38.86
CA PRO A 684 39.38 9.47 38.32
C PRO A 684 39.31 8.07 37.69
N GLY A 685 40.29 7.79 36.84
CA GLY A 685 40.37 6.61 35.99
C GLY A 685 40.66 5.28 36.69
N MET A 686 40.29 4.21 35.99
CA MET A 686 40.74 2.84 36.27
C MET A 686 40.98 2.10 34.95
N ARG A 687 42.08 1.36 34.91
CA ARG A 687 42.71 0.67 33.76
C ARG A 687 41.84 -0.45 33.16
N PRO A 688 42.05 -0.85 31.88
CA PRO A 688 41.34 -1.98 31.29
C PRO A 688 41.92 -3.31 31.77
N LEU A 689 41.08 -4.17 32.35
CA LEU A 689 41.39 -5.57 32.61
C LEU A 689 40.93 -6.41 31.43
N SER A 690 41.91 -7.03 30.78
CA SER A 690 41.75 -8.20 29.92
C SER A 690 41.34 -9.40 30.78
N GLY A 691 40.17 -9.97 30.51
CA GLY A 691 39.74 -11.24 31.08
C GLY A 691 38.91 -12.00 30.06
N THR A 692 39.41 -13.14 29.63
CA THR A 692 38.71 -14.17 28.86
C THR A 692 37.47 -14.67 29.63
N PRO A 693 36.32 -14.91 28.99
CA PRO A 693 35.21 -15.55 29.66
C PRO A 693 35.44 -17.07 29.71
N ASP A 694 35.59 -17.59 30.92
CA ASP A 694 35.49 -19.02 31.23
C ASP A 694 34.10 -19.53 30.89
N SER A 695 34.08 -20.63 30.14
CA SER A 695 32.92 -21.43 29.80
C SER A 695 32.77 -22.59 30.77
N ALA A 696 31.67 -22.67 31.52
CA ALA A 696 31.08 -23.94 31.97
C ALA A 696 29.76 -23.72 32.75
N HIS A 697 28.62 -24.05 32.15
CA HIS A 697 27.62 -24.97 32.75
C HIS A 697 26.63 -25.50 31.69
N PRO A 698 26.09 -26.72 31.89
CA PRO A 698 25.78 -27.67 30.83
C PRO A 698 24.36 -27.52 30.29
N ALA A 699 24.21 -27.78 28.99
CA ALA A 699 22.90 -27.94 28.34
C ALA A 699 22.37 -29.37 28.56
N PRO A 700 21.05 -29.58 28.77
CA PRO A 700 20.49 -30.92 28.73
C PRO A 700 20.45 -31.43 27.28
N ALA A 701 20.90 -32.68 27.13
CA ALA A 701 21.01 -33.37 25.86
C ALA A 701 19.65 -33.82 25.32
N GLY A 702 19.41 -33.50 24.05
CA GLY A 702 18.32 -34.03 23.23
C GLY A 702 18.65 -33.76 21.76
N GLN A 703 19.34 -34.69 21.12
CA GLN A 703 19.90 -34.56 19.78
C GLN A 703 18.81 -34.61 18.69
N ALA A 704 18.55 -33.47 18.05
CA ALA A 704 18.21 -33.42 16.64
C ALA A 704 19.33 -32.62 15.94
N GLN A 705 20.13 -33.30 15.11
CA GLN A 705 21.22 -32.68 14.36
C GLN A 705 20.66 -31.68 13.36
N ASP A 706 20.62 -30.41 13.76
CA ASP A 706 20.15 -29.31 12.94
C ASP A 706 21.26 -28.90 11.96
N ILE A 707 21.17 -29.39 10.71
CA ILE A 707 22.09 -29.05 9.62
C ILE A 707 21.90 -27.57 9.28
N ARG A 708 22.57 -26.67 10.00
CA ARG A 708 22.58 -25.24 9.68
C ARG A 708 23.27 -25.04 8.33
N PRO A 709 22.57 -24.54 7.29
CA PRO A 709 23.17 -24.35 5.98
C PRO A 709 24.34 -23.34 6.09
N THR A 710 25.42 -23.59 5.34
CA THR A 710 26.52 -22.62 5.16
C THR A 710 25.97 -21.24 4.74
N ALA A 711 26.66 -20.16 5.11
CA ALA A 711 26.19 -18.78 4.86
C ALA A 711 25.78 -18.52 3.39
N LEU A 712 26.48 -19.17 2.44
CA LEU A 712 26.18 -19.17 1.01
C LEU A 712 24.90 -19.95 0.66
N ARG A 713 24.70 -21.15 1.21
CA ARG A 713 23.48 -21.95 0.99
C ARG A 713 22.24 -21.24 1.55
N GLY A 714 22.37 -20.61 2.73
CA GLY A 714 21.30 -19.78 3.31
C GLY A 714 21.02 -18.49 2.53
N LEU A 715 21.99 -17.94 1.81
CA LEU A 715 21.79 -16.82 0.88
C LEU A 715 21.02 -17.26 -0.38
N LEU A 716 21.45 -18.37 -1.00
CA LEU A 716 20.83 -18.91 -2.22
C LEU A 716 19.38 -19.31 -2.00
N LEU A 717 19.09 -19.96 -0.87
CA LEU A 717 17.73 -20.37 -0.54
C LEU A 717 16.80 -19.18 -0.28
N ARG A 718 17.30 -18.08 0.33
CA ARG A 718 16.57 -16.81 0.49
C ARG A 718 16.29 -16.18 -0.86
N MET A 719 17.31 -16.06 -1.70
CA MET A 719 17.20 -15.55 -3.06
C MET A 719 16.15 -16.31 -3.88
N ARG A 720 16.12 -17.65 -3.76
CA ARG A 720 15.10 -18.48 -4.42
C ARG A 720 13.68 -18.16 -3.95
N GLY A 721 13.50 -17.91 -2.64
CA GLY A 721 12.22 -17.49 -2.08
C GLY A 721 11.74 -16.14 -2.64
N LEU A 722 12.64 -15.15 -2.70
CA LEU A 722 12.35 -13.85 -3.31
C LEU A 722 12.01 -13.99 -4.81
N LEU A 723 12.82 -14.71 -5.57
CA LEU A 723 12.61 -14.91 -7.01
C LEU A 723 11.27 -15.56 -7.31
N ARG A 724 10.89 -16.60 -6.54
CA ARG A 724 9.59 -17.25 -6.68
C ARG A 724 8.45 -16.28 -6.41
N LYS A 725 8.56 -15.47 -5.34
CA LYS A 725 7.56 -14.47 -5.00
C LYS A 725 7.42 -13.42 -6.10
N GLU A 726 8.52 -12.87 -6.59
CA GLU A 726 8.51 -11.86 -7.65
C GLU A 726 7.98 -12.42 -8.96
N TRP A 727 8.31 -13.66 -9.32
CA TRP A 727 7.76 -14.32 -10.51
C TRP A 727 6.24 -14.45 -10.44
N LEU A 728 5.70 -14.96 -9.32
CA LEU A 728 4.26 -15.06 -9.12
C LEU A 728 3.58 -13.70 -9.20
N GLN A 729 4.20 -12.66 -8.64
CA GLN A 729 3.67 -11.31 -8.69
C GLN A 729 3.68 -10.74 -10.12
N VAL A 730 4.75 -10.95 -10.88
CA VAL A 730 4.84 -10.50 -12.29
C VAL A 730 3.79 -11.17 -13.16
N VAL A 731 3.61 -12.49 -13.00
CA VAL A 731 2.60 -13.25 -13.77
C VAL A 731 1.18 -12.81 -13.43
N ARG A 732 0.92 -12.41 -12.18
CA ARG A 732 -0.39 -11.90 -11.73
C ARG A 732 -0.57 -10.40 -11.92
N ASP A 733 0.46 -9.67 -12.37
CA ASP A 733 0.38 -8.24 -12.64
C ASP A 733 0.18 -7.98 -14.14
N PRO A 734 -1.05 -7.73 -14.60
CA PRO A 734 -1.32 -7.52 -16.02
C PRO A 734 -0.59 -6.30 -16.58
N SER A 735 -0.33 -5.28 -15.75
CA SER A 735 0.36 -4.06 -16.17
C SER A 735 1.81 -4.32 -16.55
N ALA A 736 2.53 -5.15 -15.77
CA ALA A 736 3.91 -5.52 -16.09
C ALA A 736 4.00 -6.30 -17.40
N ILE A 737 3.09 -7.27 -17.61
CA ILE A 737 3.00 -8.06 -18.84
C ILE A 737 2.68 -7.16 -20.04
N ALA A 738 1.69 -6.25 -19.88
CA ALA A 738 1.31 -5.31 -20.93
C ALA A 738 2.47 -4.40 -21.34
N ILE A 739 3.22 -3.85 -20.37
CA ILE A 739 4.37 -2.99 -20.63
C ILE A 739 5.51 -3.76 -21.30
N ALA A 740 5.77 -5.01 -20.88
CA ALA A 740 6.92 -5.75 -21.40
C ALA A 740 6.69 -6.43 -22.75
N LEU A 741 5.47 -6.90 -23.02
CA LEU A 741 5.17 -7.74 -24.19
C LEU A 741 4.24 -7.05 -25.18
N VAL A 742 3.13 -6.45 -24.70
CA VAL A 742 2.09 -5.88 -25.57
C VAL A 742 2.52 -4.52 -26.12
N MET A 743 3.01 -3.63 -25.26
CA MET A 743 3.38 -2.27 -25.63
C MET A 743 4.48 -2.25 -26.70
N PRO A 744 5.56 -3.05 -26.63
CA PRO A 744 6.57 -3.07 -27.68
C PRO A 744 6.04 -3.49 -29.05
N VAL A 745 5.16 -4.50 -29.08
CA VAL A 745 4.52 -4.96 -30.31
C VAL A 745 3.66 -3.86 -30.91
N VAL A 746 2.79 -3.27 -30.09
CA VAL A 746 1.85 -2.23 -30.55
C VAL A 746 2.62 -0.99 -31.03
N LEU A 747 3.63 -0.54 -30.28
CA LEU A 747 4.42 0.63 -30.67
C LEU A 747 5.25 0.35 -31.93
N LEU A 748 5.86 -0.83 -32.05
CA LEU A 748 6.63 -1.17 -33.24
C LEU A 748 5.73 -1.31 -34.47
N PHE A 749 4.54 -1.89 -34.31
CA PHE A 749 3.52 -1.95 -35.36
C PHE A 749 3.08 -0.54 -35.78
N LEU A 750 2.67 0.30 -34.82
CA LEU A 750 2.15 1.64 -35.06
C LEU A 750 3.20 2.54 -35.72
N PHE A 751 4.42 2.59 -35.19
CA PHE A 751 5.48 3.44 -35.72
C PHE A 751 6.13 2.85 -36.98
N GLY A 752 6.25 1.52 -37.06
CA GLY A 752 6.85 0.85 -38.22
C GLY A 752 6.05 1.06 -39.50
N TYR A 753 4.71 1.14 -39.42
CA TYR A 753 3.86 1.55 -40.54
C TYR A 753 3.64 3.06 -40.60
N GLY A 754 3.52 3.73 -39.45
CA GLY A 754 3.15 5.14 -39.35
C GLY A 754 4.24 6.15 -39.72
N ILE A 755 5.52 5.78 -39.68
CA ILE A 755 6.65 6.67 -40.01
C ILE A 755 7.27 6.32 -41.38
N SER A 756 6.58 5.57 -42.25
CA SER A 756 7.14 5.28 -43.58
C SER A 756 7.33 6.58 -44.39
N LEU A 757 8.59 6.93 -44.66
CA LEU A 757 8.98 8.08 -45.49
C LEU A 757 9.09 7.72 -46.98
N ASP A 758 8.85 6.45 -47.33
CA ASP A 758 8.94 5.97 -48.71
C ASP A 758 7.65 6.30 -49.48
N ALA A 759 7.78 7.04 -50.58
CA ALA A 759 6.71 7.28 -51.53
C ALA A 759 6.44 6.00 -52.35
N ARG A 760 5.30 5.35 -52.14
CA ARG A 760 4.81 4.23 -52.96
C ARG A 760 3.38 4.53 -53.40
N ASP A 761 3.07 4.19 -54.65
CA ASP A 761 1.74 4.44 -55.26
C ASP A 761 1.30 5.91 -55.26
N VAL A 762 2.23 6.87 -55.35
CA VAL A 762 1.86 8.30 -55.35
C VAL A 762 1.03 8.62 -56.59
N PRO A 763 -0.21 9.12 -56.45
CA PRO A 763 -1.05 9.41 -57.59
C PRO A 763 -0.51 10.64 -58.33
N VAL A 764 0.01 10.43 -59.54
CA VAL A 764 0.60 11.49 -60.37
C VAL A 764 -0.20 11.63 -61.65
N ALA A 765 -0.68 12.83 -61.95
CA ALA A 765 -1.27 13.14 -63.25
C ALA A 765 -0.15 13.36 -64.26
N ILE A 766 -0.21 12.68 -65.40
CA ILE A 766 0.68 12.92 -66.54
C ILE A 766 -0.16 13.62 -67.61
N VAL A 767 0.20 14.87 -67.93
CA VAL A 767 -0.42 15.67 -68.98
C VAL A 767 0.57 15.79 -70.12
N THR A 768 0.18 15.38 -71.33
CA THR A 768 1.04 15.41 -72.50
C THR A 768 0.36 16.17 -73.63
N ASP A 769 0.89 17.35 -73.94
CA ASP A 769 0.45 18.16 -75.09
C ASP A 769 1.28 17.83 -76.35
N ASP A 770 2.44 17.19 -76.15
CA ASP A 770 3.31 16.68 -77.21
C ASP A 770 3.07 15.17 -77.40
N LEU A 771 2.81 14.76 -78.63
CA LEU A 771 2.65 13.35 -79.03
C LEU A 771 3.92 12.78 -79.69
N GLY A 772 5.04 13.51 -79.59
CA GLY A 772 6.33 13.08 -80.09
C GLY A 772 6.84 11.80 -79.41
N PRO A 773 7.68 11.00 -80.12
CA PRO A 773 8.20 9.75 -79.59
C PRO A 773 9.03 9.95 -78.31
N GLU A 774 9.71 11.09 -78.16
CA GLU A 774 10.42 11.56 -76.97
C GLU A 774 9.50 11.66 -75.73
N ALA A 775 8.41 12.41 -75.86
CA ALA A 775 7.47 12.66 -74.78
C ALA A 775 6.81 11.35 -74.34
N MET A 776 6.49 10.50 -75.31
CA MET A 776 5.85 9.21 -75.04
C MET A 776 6.80 8.19 -74.41
N GLU A 777 8.07 8.20 -74.76
CA GLU A 777 9.08 7.36 -74.11
C GLU A 777 9.27 7.76 -72.63
N PHE A 778 9.34 9.06 -72.34
CA PHE A 778 9.48 9.54 -70.95
C PHE A 778 8.21 9.25 -70.13
N ALA A 779 7.02 9.52 -70.70
CA ALA A 779 5.75 9.18 -70.07
C ALA A 779 5.64 7.67 -69.81
N ALA A 780 6.09 6.81 -70.73
CA ALA A 780 6.13 5.35 -70.53
C ALA A 780 7.07 4.95 -69.37
N ARG A 781 8.19 5.64 -69.16
CA ARG A 781 9.07 5.36 -68.00
C ARG A 781 8.45 5.79 -66.67
N LEU A 782 7.69 6.88 -66.65
CA LEU A 782 6.88 7.25 -65.48
C LEU A 782 5.75 6.24 -65.24
N LEU A 783 5.16 5.68 -66.32
CA LEU A 783 4.14 4.62 -66.24
C LEU A 783 4.66 3.31 -65.63
N LEU A 784 5.93 3.00 -65.86
CA LEU A 784 6.59 1.77 -65.41
C LEU A 784 7.33 1.90 -64.08
N ALA A 785 7.36 3.10 -63.47
CA ALA A 785 8.07 3.34 -62.22
C ALA A 785 7.24 2.87 -61.01
N ASP A 786 7.79 1.97 -60.19
CA ASP A 786 7.13 1.40 -59.00
C ASP A 786 6.76 2.43 -57.90
N THR A 787 7.24 3.68 -58.04
CA THR A 787 7.01 4.78 -57.09
C THR A 787 5.65 5.46 -57.29
N PHE A 788 5.12 5.45 -58.52
CA PHE A 788 3.97 6.27 -58.90
C PHE A 788 2.75 5.39 -59.23
N ARG A 789 1.55 5.92 -58.98
CA ARG A 789 0.29 5.45 -59.55
C ARG A 789 -0.16 6.44 -60.63
N PRO A 790 0.40 6.31 -61.84
CA PRO A 790 0.28 7.33 -62.86
C PRO A 790 -1.12 7.32 -63.48
N ARG A 791 -1.66 8.52 -63.68
CA ARG A 791 -2.95 8.74 -64.33
C ARG A 791 -2.74 9.67 -65.52
N VAL A 792 -2.90 9.15 -66.72
CA VAL A 792 -2.81 9.97 -67.93
C VAL A 792 -4.07 10.84 -68.03
N VAL A 793 -3.90 12.14 -68.09
CA VAL A 793 -4.98 13.13 -68.19
C VAL A 793 -4.76 13.94 -69.47
N THR A 794 -5.83 14.15 -70.23
CA THR A 794 -5.77 14.74 -71.58
C THR A 794 -5.77 16.28 -71.59
N ASP A 795 -6.01 16.93 -70.46
CA ASP A 795 -6.13 18.39 -70.34
C ASP A 795 -5.56 18.85 -69.00
N MET A 796 -4.73 19.90 -69.04
CA MET A 796 -4.15 20.54 -67.86
C MET A 796 -5.23 21.00 -66.87
N ARG A 797 -6.35 21.55 -67.35
CA ARG A 797 -7.43 22.01 -66.47
C ARG A 797 -7.98 20.88 -65.61
N ARG A 798 -8.10 19.68 -66.20
CA ARG A 798 -8.57 18.50 -65.47
C ARG A 798 -7.55 17.98 -64.48
N ALA A 799 -6.26 18.06 -64.81
CA ALA A 799 -5.17 17.70 -63.88
C ALA A 799 -5.11 18.67 -62.69
N GLU A 800 -5.30 19.98 -62.90
CA GLU A 800 -5.40 20.96 -61.83
C GLU A 800 -6.64 20.74 -60.95
N GLU A 801 -7.79 20.43 -61.53
CA GLU A 801 -8.99 20.04 -60.78
C GLU A 801 -8.76 18.79 -59.93
N ASP A 802 -8.05 17.79 -60.46
CA ASP A 802 -7.69 16.58 -59.74
C ASP A 802 -6.68 16.86 -58.61
N LEU A 803 -5.72 17.76 -58.82
CA LEU A 803 -4.76 18.20 -57.80
C LEU A 803 -5.46 18.99 -56.68
N ARG A 804 -6.34 19.94 -57.04
CA ARG A 804 -7.13 20.73 -56.06
C ARG A 804 -8.13 19.87 -55.29
N ALA A 805 -8.66 18.83 -55.91
CA ALA A 805 -9.56 17.87 -55.26
C ALA A 805 -8.83 16.78 -54.47
N GLY A 806 -7.49 16.78 -54.43
CA GLY A 806 -6.68 15.77 -53.73
C GLY A 806 -6.74 14.37 -54.36
N ARG A 807 -7.10 14.27 -55.64
CA ARG A 807 -7.11 13.01 -56.40
C ARG A 807 -5.74 12.64 -56.97
N VAL A 808 -4.85 13.62 -57.11
CA VAL A 808 -3.44 13.46 -57.45
C VAL A 808 -2.59 14.37 -56.56
N ASP A 809 -1.36 13.97 -56.29
CA ASP A 809 -0.40 14.71 -55.45
C ASP A 809 0.64 15.48 -56.27
N ALA A 810 0.76 15.16 -57.57
CA ALA A 810 1.59 15.90 -58.51
C ALA A 810 1.04 15.84 -59.94
N ILE A 811 1.42 16.82 -60.74
CA ILE A 811 1.18 16.90 -62.18
C ILE A 811 2.54 17.00 -62.88
N VAL A 812 2.82 16.06 -63.77
CA VAL A 812 3.94 16.13 -64.71
C VAL A 812 3.39 16.57 -66.05
N HIS A 813 3.78 17.76 -66.51
CA HIS A 813 3.33 18.35 -67.75
C HIS A 813 4.44 18.35 -68.80
N LEU A 814 4.17 17.67 -69.91
CA LEU A 814 4.99 17.66 -71.12
C LEU A 814 4.37 18.63 -72.13
N GLN A 815 5.01 19.78 -72.33
CA GLN A 815 4.52 20.86 -73.19
C GLN A 815 4.70 20.51 -74.68
N SER A 816 3.91 21.14 -75.56
CA SER A 816 3.81 20.82 -77.00
C SER A 816 5.09 20.96 -77.83
N ASP A 817 6.10 21.67 -77.34
CA ASP A 817 7.39 21.88 -78.00
C ASP A 817 8.55 21.08 -77.37
N PHE A 818 8.21 20.12 -76.50
CA PHE A 818 9.16 19.28 -75.75
C PHE A 818 10.15 18.54 -76.65
N ALA A 819 9.68 17.77 -77.64
CA ALA A 819 10.54 17.00 -78.54
C ALA A 819 11.47 17.89 -79.39
N ARG A 820 10.95 19.03 -79.86
CA ARG A 820 11.72 20.01 -80.65
C ARG A 820 12.83 20.64 -79.83
N ARG A 821 12.53 21.14 -78.63
CA ARG A 821 13.53 21.77 -77.75
C ARG A 821 14.55 20.78 -77.20
N LEU A 822 14.14 19.54 -76.94
CA LEU A 822 15.07 18.48 -76.55
C LEU A 822 16.06 18.18 -77.68
N SER A 823 15.60 18.18 -78.93
CA SER A 823 16.44 18.00 -80.12
C SER A 823 17.39 19.17 -80.34
N ASP A 824 16.91 20.41 -80.15
CA ASP A 824 17.74 21.62 -80.24
C ASP A 824 18.83 21.65 -79.13
N ALA A 825 18.49 21.20 -77.92
CA ALA A 825 19.42 21.11 -76.78
C ALA A 825 20.46 19.98 -76.90
N THR A 826 20.12 18.88 -77.58
CA THR A 826 21.04 17.74 -77.79
C THR A 826 21.82 17.81 -79.10
N GLY A 827 21.28 18.48 -80.13
CA GLY A 827 21.90 18.65 -81.46
C GLY A 827 22.89 19.82 -81.59
N GLY A 828 22.92 20.75 -80.64
CA GLY A 828 23.84 21.90 -80.65
C GLY A 828 25.32 21.57 -80.39
N ALA A 829 25.68 20.31 -80.11
CA ALA A 829 27.03 19.94 -79.69
C ALA A 829 27.99 19.53 -80.84
N THR A 830 27.57 19.57 -82.11
CA THR A 830 28.40 19.09 -83.25
C THR A 830 28.62 20.09 -84.39
N GLY A 831 28.54 21.40 -84.15
CA GLY A 831 28.85 22.43 -85.16
C GLY A 831 29.84 23.47 -84.66
N GLY A 832 31.07 23.46 -85.20
CA GLY A 832 32.09 24.47 -84.94
C GLY A 832 31.71 25.86 -85.48
N ALA A 833 32.33 26.87 -84.86
CA ALA A 833 32.32 28.30 -85.17
C ALA A 833 31.91 28.72 -86.59
N ALA A 834 30.86 29.56 -86.70
CA ALA A 834 30.77 30.63 -87.71
C ALA A 834 29.64 31.63 -87.40
N GLY A 835 30.02 32.89 -87.14
CA GLY A 835 29.36 34.12 -87.61
C GLY A 835 27.88 34.39 -87.23
N GLY A 836 27.67 35.27 -86.26
CA GLY A 836 26.40 35.98 -86.06
C GLY A 836 26.63 37.30 -85.33
N THR A 837 26.61 38.39 -86.08
CA THR A 837 26.92 39.77 -85.67
C THR A 837 26.17 40.26 -84.44
N ALA A 838 26.89 40.91 -83.52
CA ALA A 838 26.33 41.73 -82.46
C ALA A 838 25.35 42.77 -83.04
N ARG A 839 24.13 42.80 -82.49
CA ARG A 839 23.16 43.88 -82.74
C ARG A 839 23.60 45.11 -81.93
N PRO A 840 23.57 46.34 -82.47
CA PRO A 840 24.09 47.53 -81.78
C PRO A 840 23.22 48.06 -80.64
N ASP A 841 22.08 47.44 -80.36
CA ASP A 841 21.10 47.96 -79.41
C ASP A 841 21.05 47.00 -78.22
N GLY A 842 21.59 47.43 -77.07
CA GLY A 842 21.78 46.63 -75.85
C GLY A 842 20.49 46.17 -75.14
N ALA A 843 19.58 45.52 -75.86
CA ALA A 843 18.46 44.77 -75.28
C ALA A 843 18.88 43.29 -75.10
N PRO A 844 18.70 42.70 -73.90
CA PRO A 844 18.94 41.27 -73.70
C PRO A 844 17.98 40.45 -74.57
N PRO A 845 18.40 39.30 -75.12
CA PRO A 845 17.49 38.40 -75.82
C PRO A 845 16.46 37.84 -74.83
N ALA A 846 15.19 38.12 -75.09
CA ALA A 846 14.08 37.39 -74.46
C ALA A 846 14.00 36.00 -75.12
N GLY A 847 14.57 35.00 -74.46
CA GLY A 847 14.52 33.62 -74.92
C GLY A 847 15.45 32.75 -74.10
N ASP A 848 14.88 31.98 -73.19
CA ASP A 848 15.51 30.95 -72.38
C ASP A 848 16.03 29.82 -73.30
N ALA A 849 17.14 30.08 -74.00
CA ALA A 849 17.76 29.17 -74.94
C ALA A 849 18.66 28.20 -74.17
N GLY A 850 18.07 27.10 -73.68
CA GLY A 850 18.84 25.98 -73.13
C GLY A 850 18.09 25.00 -72.25
N THR A 851 16.86 25.28 -71.82
CA THR A 851 16.10 24.45 -70.88
C THR A 851 14.94 23.72 -71.59
N VAL A 852 14.90 22.39 -71.47
CA VAL A 852 13.78 21.56 -71.94
C VAL A 852 12.63 21.70 -70.93
N PRO A 853 11.46 22.23 -71.31
CA PRO A 853 10.41 22.56 -70.35
C PRO A 853 9.61 21.31 -69.95
N VAL A 854 10.06 20.63 -68.89
CA VAL A 854 9.19 19.73 -68.11
C VAL A 854 8.69 20.51 -66.90
N GLN A 855 7.38 20.71 -66.82
CA GLN A 855 6.79 21.39 -65.68
C GLN A 855 6.26 20.36 -64.69
N LEU A 856 6.76 20.43 -63.45
CA LEU A 856 6.29 19.62 -62.34
C LEU A 856 5.54 20.52 -61.36
N ILE A 857 4.25 20.23 -61.14
CA ILE A 857 3.41 20.90 -60.15
C ILE A 857 3.13 19.91 -59.04
N VAL A 858 3.63 20.16 -57.83
CA VAL A 858 3.43 19.27 -56.66
C VAL A 858 2.47 19.91 -55.67
N ASN A 859 1.70 19.07 -54.98
CA ASN A 859 0.87 19.51 -53.87
C ASN A 859 1.75 19.97 -52.70
N GLY A 860 1.78 21.28 -52.45
CA GLY A 860 2.62 21.91 -51.42
C GLY A 860 2.04 21.89 -50.00
N VAL A 861 0.90 21.26 -49.75
CA VAL A 861 0.29 21.17 -48.40
C VAL A 861 1.21 20.43 -47.42
N ASP A 862 1.94 19.42 -47.90
CA ASP A 862 3.02 18.76 -47.15
C ASP A 862 4.37 18.98 -47.87
N PRO A 863 5.26 19.83 -47.33
CA PRO A 863 6.54 20.15 -47.96
C PRO A 863 7.52 18.96 -48.00
N ASN A 864 7.42 18.00 -47.09
CA ASN A 864 8.27 16.80 -47.11
C ASN A 864 7.83 15.84 -48.22
N ASN A 865 6.51 15.62 -48.35
CA ASN A 865 5.98 14.83 -49.46
C ASN A 865 6.29 15.50 -50.81
N ALA A 866 6.07 16.81 -50.94
CA ALA A 866 6.38 17.57 -52.15
C ALA A 866 7.85 17.47 -52.58
N ARG A 867 8.79 17.59 -51.61
CA ARG A 867 10.24 17.40 -51.87
C ARG A 867 10.57 15.98 -52.29
N THR A 868 9.95 14.99 -51.64
CA THR A 868 10.16 13.57 -51.92
C THR A 868 9.69 13.22 -53.34
N VAL A 869 8.45 13.60 -53.69
CA VAL A 869 7.89 13.41 -55.04
C VAL A 869 8.72 14.14 -56.10
N SER A 870 9.12 15.39 -55.82
CA SER A 870 10.01 16.14 -56.73
C SER A 870 11.35 15.45 -56.94
N GLY A 871 11.95 14.92 -55.87
CA GLY A 871 13.20 14.15 -55.94
C GLY A 871 13.05 12.88 -56.80
N TYR A 872 11.97 12.11 -56.60
CA TYR A 872 11.71 10.92 -57.38
C TYR A 872 11.45 11.23 -58.86
N VAL A 873 10.60 12.21 -59.19
CA VAL A 873 10.36 12.61 -60.60
C VAL A 873 11.64 13.09 -61.26
N THR A 874 12.45 13.89 -60.55
CA THR A 874 13.76 14.35 -61.05
C THR A 874 14.71 13.17 -61.30
N SER A 875 14.72 12.16 -60.43
CA SER A 875 15.56 10.97 -60.61
C SER A 875 15.16 10.15 -61.84
N VAL A 876 13.85 10.00 -62.11
CA VAL A 876 13.34 9.31 -63.30
C VAL A 876 13.70 10.10 -64.56
N TRP A 877 13.55 11.43 -64.53
CA TRP A 877 13.98 12.33 -65.61
C TRP A 877 15.48 12.20 -65.94
N GLN A 878 16.34 12.31 -64.93
CA GLN A 878 17.80 12.23 -65.11
C GLN A 878 18.24 10.85 -65.62
N SER A 879 17.60 9.77 -65.14
CA SER A 879 17.83 8.41 -65.64
C SER A 879 17.41 8.25 -67.10
N TRP A 880 16.26 8.83 -67.48
CA TRP A 880 15.78 8.85 -68.86
C TRP A 880 16.73 9.58 -69.80
N LEU A 881 17.09 10.81 -69.44
CA LEU A 881 18.00 11.65 -70.22
C LEU A 881 19.38 11.00 -70.39
N SER A 882 19.95 10.46 -69.29
CA SER A 882 21.25 9.77 -69.31
C SER A 882 21.27 8.56 -70.25
N GLY A 883 20.16 7.81 -70.32
CA GLY A 883 20.03 6.67 -71.23
C GLY A 883 20.04 7.09 -72.70
N ARG A 884 19.44 8.24 -73.03
CA ARG A 884 19.45 8.78 -74.39
C ARG A 884 20.79 9.36 -74.81
N VAL A 885 21.47 10.11 -73.93
CA VAL A 885 22.83 10.62 -74.20
C VAL A 885 23.80 9.46 -74.46
N ALA A 886 23.67 8.36 -73.71
CA ALA A 886 24.45 7.14 -73.94
C ALA A 886 24.13 6.45 -75.27
N ALA A 887 22.86 6.45 -75.71
CA ALA A 887 22.44 5.89 -77.00
C ALA A 887 22.87 6.75 -78.21
N ALA A 888 23.03 8.07 -78.02
CA ALA A 888 23.46 9.01 -79.04
C ALA A 888 24.99 9.05 -79.29
N GLY A 889 25.77 8.18 -78.63
CA GLY A 889 27.21 8.01 -78.90
C GLY A 889 28.11 9.17 -78.42
N GLN A 890 27.59 10.13 -77.64
CA GLN A 890 28.40 11.17 -77.01
C GLN A 890 29.14 10.60 -75.79
N VAL A 891 30.40 11.04 -75.58
CA VAL A 891 31.30 10.57 -74.51
C VAL A 891 30.54 10.52 -73.17
N PRO A 892 30.52 9.39 -72.44
CA PRO A 892 29.72 9.27 -71.24
C PRO A 892 30.22 10.29 -70.22
N ALA A 893 29.37 11.25 -69.88
CA ALA A 893 29.59 12.13 -68.74
C ALA A 893 29.95 11.28 -67.53
N VAL A 894 30.98 11.70 -66.76
CA VAL A 894 31.44 11.00 -65.55
C VAL A 894 30.24 10.68 -64.66
N ARG A 895 29.84 9.41 -64.68
CA ARG A 895 28.60 8.96 -64.02
C ARG A 895 28.93 8.73 -62.55
N MET A 896 28.70 9.74 -61.72
CA MET A 896 28.71 9.56 -60.27
C MET A 896 27.60 8.57 -59.90
N ALA A 897 27.97 7.30 -59.70
CA ALA A 897 27.06 6.28 -59.21
C ALA A 897 27.09 6.31 -57.67
N THR A 898 26.15 7.04 -57.07
CA THR A 898 25.95 7.02 -55.62
C THR A 898 25.43 5.63 -55.23
N ARG A 899 26.25 4.83 -54.53
CA ARG A 899 25.88 3.51 -54.03
C ARG A 899 25.85 3.52 -52.51
N MET A 900 24.71 3.19 -51.92
CA MET A 900 24.59 3.00 -50.48
C MET A 900 25.04 1.58 -50.10
N TRP A 901 26.13 1.47 -49.34
CA TRP A 901 26.82 0.19 -49.07
C TRP A 901 26.06 -0.81 -48.18
N PHE A 902 25.00 -0.39 -47.48
CA PHE A 902 24.23 -1.28 -46.59
C PHE A 902 22.72 -1.22 -46.77
N ASN A 903 22.22 -0.27 -47.55
CA ASN A 903 20.81 -0.15 -47.94
C ASN A 903 20.72 0.29 -49.41
N PRO A 904 21.01 -0.61 -50.37
CA PRO A 904 21.09 -0.24 -51.78
C PRO A 904 19.73 0.19 -52.37
N THR A 905 18.64 -0.28 -51.78
CA THR A 905 17.26 0.06 -52.17
C THR A 905 16.71 1.29 -51.45
N ALA A 906 17.49 1.92 -50.57
CA ALA A 906 17.08 3.07 -49.76
C ALA A 906 15.78 2.85 -48.97
N ASP A 907 15.48 1.62 -48.55
CA ASP A 907 14.23 1.30 -47.85
C ASP A 907 14.26 1.93 -46.44
N SER A 908 13.32 2.83 -46.16
CA SER A 908 13.29 3.54 -44.87
C SER A 908 13.07 2.58 -43.70
N ARG A 909 12.40 1.43 -43.91
CA ARG A 909 12.12 0.43 -42.87
C ARG A 909 13.41 -0.19 -42.32
N HIS A 910 14.41 -0.39 -43.17
CA HIS A 910 15.71 -0.97 -42.79
C HIS A 910 16.48 -0.07 -41.82
N PHE A 911 16.24 1.24 -41.86
CA PHE A 911 16.84 2.20 -40.93
C PHE A 911 15.94 2.49 -39.71
N LEU A 912 14.63 2.67 -39.94
CA LEU A 912 13.69 3.11 -38.91
C LEU A 912 13.41 2.04 -37.85
N VAL A 913 13.18 0.79 -38.25
CA VAL A 913 12.76 -0.28 -37.35
C VAL A 913 13.80 -0.58 -36.25
N PRO A 914 15.11 -0.78 -36.55
CA PRO A 914 16.12 -0.96 -35.51
C PRO A 914 16.22 0.25 -34.56
N GLY A 915 16.03 1.47 -35.07
CA GLY A 915 16.02 2.68 -34.25
C GLY A 915 14.81 2.77 -33.31
N LEU A 916 13.62 2.43 -33.81
CA LEU A 916 12.40 2.34 -33.00
C LEU A 916 12.53 1.28 -31.89
N MET A 917 13.17 0.15 -32.17
CA MET A 917 13.46 -0.88 -31.16
C MET A 917 14.27 -0.32 -29.99
N VAL A 918 15.26 0.56 -30.24
CA VAL A 918 16.01 1.24 -29.17
C VAL A 918 15.08 2.04 -28.26
N LEU A 919 14.19 2.84 -28.84
CA LEU A 919 13.27 3.70 -28.08
C LEU A 919 12.29 2.88 -27.26
N ILE A 920 11.69 1.86 -27.90
CA ILE A 920 10.71 0.98 -27.29
C ILE A 920 11.35 0.19 -26.15
N MET A 921 12.55 -0.37 -26.35
CA MET A 921 13.25 -1.13 -25.31
C MET A 921 13.74 -0.22 -24.18
N THR A 922 14.16 1.02 -24.47
CA THR A 922 14.48 2.02 -23.44
C THR A 922 13.27 2.29 -22.55
N LEU A 923 12.13 2.62 -23.17
CA LEU A 923 10.88 2.92 -22.47
C LEU A 923 10.42 1.73 -21.63
N THR A 924 10.43 0.54 -22.22
CA THR A 924 9.99 -0.70 -21.58
C THR A 924 10.88 -1.05 -20.38
N GLY A 925 12.21 -1.09 -20.56
CA GLY A 925 13.14 -1.42 -19.49
C GLY A 925 13.09 -0.41 -18.32
N ALA A 926 13.01 0.88 -18.63
CA ALA A 926 12.92 1.92 -17.61
C ALA A 926 11.60 1.85 -16.83
N LEU A 927 10.45 1.73 -17.52
CA LEU A 927 9.14 1.68 -16.87
C LEU A 927 8.97 0.45 -15.98
N LEU A 928 9.39 -0.73 -16.46
CA LEU A 928 9.24 -1.98 -15.73
C LEU A 928 9.86 -1.92 -14.33
N THR A 929 11.03 -1.29 -14.19
CA THR A 929 11.76 -1.22 -12.92
C THR A 929 11.52 0.06 -12.13
N ALA A 930 11.18 1.17 -12.79
CA ALA A 930 10.83 2.43 -12.12
C ALA A 930 9.64 2.28 -11.17
N MET A 931 8.67 1.42 -11.49
CA MET A 931 7.51 1.22 -10.63
C MET A 931 7.74 0.23 -9.48
N VAL A 932 8.79 -0.59 -9.51
CA VAL A 932 8.89 -1.78 -8.63
C VAL A 932 9.07 -1.41 -7.16
N MET A 933 9.99 -0.49 -6.84
CA MET A 933 10.17 -0.03 -5.45
C MET A 933 9.04 0.91 -5.03
N ALA A 934 8.65 1.83 -5.91
CA ALA A 934 7.55 2.76 -5.65
C ALA A 934 6.25 2.03 -5.26
N ARG A 935 5.94 0.91 -5.93
CA ARG A 935 4.79 0.04 -5.63
C ARG A 935 4.84 -0.58 -4.24
N GLU A 936 6.02 -0.95 -3.76
CA GLU A 936 6.19 -1.59 -2.45
C GLU A 936 6.08 -0.59 -1.31
N TRP A 937 6.48 0.66 -1.57
CA TRP A 937 6.23 1.78 -0.67
C TRP A 937 4.74 2.10 -0.60
N GLU A 938 4.07 2.20 -1.74
CA GLU A 938 2.65 2.52 -1.83
C GLU A 938 1.77 1.44 -1.17
N ARG A 939 2.14 0.16 -1.32
CA ARG A 939 1.45 -0.98 -0.69
C ARG A 939 1.78 -1.18 0.80
N GLY A 940 2.83 -0.53 1.33
CA GLY A 940 3.29 -0.70 2.72
C GLY A 940 4.04 -2.02 3.01
N THR A 941 4.19 -2.90 2.02
CA THR A 941 4.91 -4.18 2.12
C THR A 941 6.42 -4.00 2.36
N MET A 942 6.96 -2.81 2.05
CA MET A 942 8.35 -2.46 2.37
C MET A 942 8.64 -2.55 3.87
N GLU A 943 7.72 -2.12 4.75
CA GLU A 943 7.96 -2.12 6.20
C GLU A 943 8.21 -3.53 6.75
N ALA A 944 7.41 -4.51 6.31
CA ALA A 944 7.59 -5.92 6.68
C ALA A 944 8.95 -6.45 6.22
N LEU A 945 9.34 -6.18 4.96
CA LEU A 945 10.65 -6.58 4.42
C LEU A 945 11.82 -5.94 5.17
N LEU A 946 11.65 -4.70 5.66
CA LEU A 946 12.70 -3.99 6.38
C LEU A 946 13.05 -4.66 7.72
N VAL A 947 12.07 -5.30 8.37
CA VAL A 947 12.28 -6.03 9.63
C VAL A 947 12.89 -7.42 9.41
N THR A 948 12.71 -8.05 8.24
CA THR A 948 13.36 -9.35 7.95
C THR A 948 14.91 -9.24 7.90
N PRO A 949 15.64 -10.36 7.98
CA PRO A 949 17.11 -10.38 7.81
C PRO A 949 17.58 -10.24 6.34
N VAL A 950 16.66 -10.07 5.38
CA VAL A 950 16.96 -9.94 3.94
C VAL A 950 17.78 -8.66 3.68
N ARG A 951 18.86 -8.76 2.91
CA ARG A 951 19.68 -7.58 2.57
C ARG A 951 19.06 -6.81 1.41
N MET A 952 19.29 -5.48 1.34
CA MET A 952 18.80 -4.69 0.21
C MET A 952 19.35 -5.18 -1.13
N GLY A 953 20.62 -5.60 -1.19
CA GLY A 953 21.18 -6.21 -2.40
C GLY A 953 20.48 -7.50 -2.84
N GLU A 954 20.02 -8.33 -1.88
CA GLU A 954 19.24 -9.55 -2.16
C GLU A 954 17.86 -9.17 -2.73
N LEU A 955 17.21 -8.18 -2.11
CA LEU A 955 15.91 -7.67 -2.55
C LEU A 955 15.95 -7.10 -3.97
N LEU A 956 16.93 -6.24 -4.26
CA LEU A 956 17.09 -5.61 -5.57
C LEU A 956 17.38 -6.65 -6.65
N THR A 957 18.28 -7.60 -6.37
CA THR A 957 18.64 -8.65 -7.34
C THR A 957 17.48 -9.61 -7.59
N GLY A 958 16.77 -10.01 -6.53
CA GLY A 958 15.59 -10.87 -6.63
C GLY A 958 14.46 -10.23 -7.45
N LYS A 959 14.41 -8.90 -7.49
CA LYS A 959 13.46 -8.15 -8.32
C LYS A 959 13.93 -7.97 -9.75
N LEU A 960 15.19 -7.60 -9.96
CA LEU A 960 15.72 -7.32 -11.28
C LEU A 960 15.57 -8.52 -12.23
N LEU A 961 15.81 -9.74 -11.76
CA LEU A 961 15.90 -10.93 -12.61
C LEU A 961 14.57 -11.29 -13.31
N PRO A 962 13.39 -11.36 -12.63
CA PRO A 962 12.11 -11.56 -13.31
C PRO A 962 11.80 -10.51 -14.38
N TYR A 963 12.05 -9.23 -14.10
CA TYR A 963 11.82 -8.15 -15.08
C TYR A 963 12.82 -8.19 -16.23
N PHE A 964 14.06 -8.65 -16.00
CA PHE A 964 15.03 -8.90 -17.05
C PHE A 964 14.55 -10.00 -18.01
N VAL A 965 14.09 -11.13 -17.48
CA VAL A 965 13.54 -12.22 -18.31
C VAL A 965 12.33 -11.73 -19.10
N LEU A 966 11.44 -10.97 -18.45
CA LEU A 966 10.26 -10.41 -19.09
C LEU A 966 10.62 -9.41 -20.22
N GLY A 967 11.59 -8.52 -19.97
CA GLY A 967 12.07 -7.56 -20.97
C GLY A 967 12.81 -8.22 -22.14
N MET A 968 13.58 -9.29 -21.88
CA MET A 968 14.19 -10.10 -22.95
C MET A 968 13.12 -10.77 -23.83
N GLY A 969 12.01 -11.23 -23.23
CA GLY A 969 10.85 -11.71 -23.99
C GLY A 969 10.28 -10.65 -24.93
N GLY A 970 10.15 -9.40 -24.45
CA GLY A 970 9.77 -8.24 -25.28
C GLY A 970 10.76 -7.95 -26.41
N MET A 971 12.06 -8.06 -26.14
CA MET A 971 13.11 -7.91 -27.16
C MET A 971 13.02 -9.01 -28.23
N VAL A 972 12.84 -10.26 -27.85
CA VAL A 972 12.66 -11.37 -28.81
C VAL A 972 11.45 -11.11 -29.72
N LEU A 973 10.34 -10.66 -29.14
CA LEU A 973 9.13 -10.38 -29.89
C LEU A 973 9.29 -9.22 -30.88
N THR A 974 9.98 -8.15 -30.49
CA THR A 974 10.29 -7.03 -31.40
C THR A 974 11.26 -7.43 -32.51
N VAL A 975 12.25 -8.29 -32.23
CA VAL A 975 13.13 -8.86 -33.25
C VAL A 975 12.34 -9.72 -34.24
N ILE A 976 11.46 -10.62 -33.76
CA ILE A 976 10.60 -11.43 -34.63
C ILE A 976 9.78 -10.55 -35.57
N MET A 977 9.17 -9.47 -35.06
CA MET A 977 8.45 -8.53 -35.91
C MET A 977 9.35 -7.82 -36.93
N ALA A 978 10.54 -7.37 -36.52
CA ALA A 978 11.48 -6.72 -37.43
C ALA A 978 11.84 -7.64 -38.61
N LEU A 979 12.07 -8.92 -38.36
CA LEU A 979 12.43 -9.91 -39.38
C LEU A 979 11.24 -10.30 -40.26
N TYR A 980 10.12 -10.70 -39.65
CA TYR A 980 9.02 -11.33 -40.38
C TYR A 980 7.94 -10.34 -40.84
N LEU A 981 7.66 -9.28 -40.08
CA LEU A 981 6.63 -8.30 -40.44
C LEU A 981 7.20 -7.19 -41.32
N PHE A 982 8.39 -6.68 -40.99
CA PHE A 982 8.98 -5.54 -41.70
C PHE A 982 10.05 -5.93 -42.72
N GLY A 983 10.48 -7.19 -42.76
CA GLY A 983 11.47 -7.68 -43.72
C GLY A 983 12.85 -7.03 -43.56
N VAL A 984 13.23 -6.65 -42.33
CA VAL A 984 14.54 -6.06 -42.05
C VAL A 984 15.59 -7.17 -42.08
N PRO A 985 16.69 -7.01 -42.84
CA PRO A 985 17.74 -8.01 -42.90
C PRO A 985 18.47 -8.09 -41.55
N LEU A 986 18.84 -9.31 -41.13
CA LEU A 986 19.74 -9.56 -40.01
C LEU A 986 21.02 -10.17 -40.54
N ARG A 987 22.07 -9.34 -40.70
CA ARG A 987 23.36 -9.79 -41.22
C ARG A 987 24.30 -10.35 -40.16
N GLY A 988 24.16 -9.95 -38.90
CA GLY A 988 24.95 -10.46 -37.77
C GLY A 988 24.32 -11.70 -37.11
N SER A 989 24.98 -12.27 -36.11
CA SER A 989 24.43 -13.41 -35.37
C SER A 989 23.40 -13.00 -34.31
N LEU A 990 22.44 -13.90 -34.08
CA LEU A 990 21.47 -13.80 -32.99
C LEU A 990 22.14 -13.84 -31.60
N ALA A 991 23.31 -14.48 -31.47
CA ALA A 991 24.06 -14.55 -30.22
C ALA A 991 24.63 -13.18 -29.82
N VAL A 992 25.24 -12.47 -30.78
CA VAL A 992 25.74 -11.11 -30.57
C VAL A 992 24.60 -10.15 -30.29
N LEU A 993 23.48 -10.28 -31.00
CA LEU A 993 22.26 -9.50 -30.75
C LEU A 993 21.74 -9.74 -29.32
N ALA A 994 21.63 -11.00 -28.89
CA ALA A 994 21.16 -11.34 -27.54
C ALA A 994 22.10 -10.81 -26.46
N GLY A 995 23.42 -10.90 -26.66
CA GLY A 995 24.42 -10.33 -25.75
C GLY A 995 24.33 -8.81 -25.63
N ALA A 996 24.27 -8.10 -26.77
CA ALA A 996 24.10 -6.65 -26.81
C ALA A 996 22.78 -6.20 -26.15
N SER A 997 21.69 -6.92 -26.44
CA SER A 997 20.37 -6.65 -25.86
C SER A 997 20.35 -6.89 -24.35
N SER A 998 20.99 -7.96 -23.88
CA SER A 998 21.12 -8.28 -22.46
C SER A 998 21.86 -7.18 -21.70
N LEU A 999 22.99 -6.70 -22.24
CA LEU A 999 23.76 -5.60 -21.64
C LEU A 999 22.94 -4.29 -21.60
N PHE A 1000 22.30 -3.95 -22.72
CA PHE A 1000 21.44 -2.77 -22.80
C PHE A 1000 20.27 -2.84 -21.82
N LEU A 1001 19.56 -3.97 -21.78
CA LEU A 1001 18.40 -4.15 -20.91
C LEU A 1001 18.82 -4.09 -19.44
N THR A 1002 19.98 -4.64 -19.08
CA THR A 1002 20.54 -4.51 -17.73
C THR A 1002 20.81 -3.04 -17.37
N ALA A 1003 21.34 -2.24 -18.29
CA ALA A 1003 21.53 -0.80 -18.09
C ALA A 1003 20.19 -0.05 -17.94
N ALA A 1004 19.22 -0.32 -18.81
CA ALA A 1004 17.89 0.30 -18.78
C ALA A 1004 17.12 -0.04 -17.48
N LEU A 1005 17.15 -1.31 -17.07
CA LEU A 1005 16.56 -1.77 -15.81
C LEU A 1005 17.29 -1.19 -14.59
N GLY A 1006 18.62 -1.04 -14.66
CA GLY A 1006 19.39 -0.37 -13.62
C GLY A 1006 19.00 1.09 -13.45
N MET A 1007 18.81 1.81 -14.56
CA MET A 1007 18.35 3.21 -14.56
C MET A 1007 16.91 3.33 -14.03
N GLY A 1008 15.99 2.50 -14.49
CA GLY A 1008 14.62 2.47 -13.97
C GLY A 1008 14.60 2.17 -12.46
N LEU A 1009 15.41 1.21 -12.00
CA LEU A 1009 15.55 0.94 -10.57
C LEU A 1009 16.06 2.15 -9.79
N PHE A 1010 17.06 2.87 -10.31
CA PHE A 1010 17.56 4.10 -9.70
C PHE A 1010 16.44 5.16 -9.54
N ILE A 1011 15.62 5.35 -10.58
CA ILE A 1011 14.45 6.24 -10.54
C ILE A 1011 13.45 5.78 -9.47
N SER A 1012 13.24 4.46 -9.36
CA SER A 1012 12.35 3.85 -8.36
C SER A 1012 12.75 4.16 -6.91
N VAL A 1013 14.04 4.34 -6.64
CA VAL A 1013 14.54 4.71 -5.29
C VAL A 1013 14.21 6.15 -4.94
N LEU A 1014 14.13 7.04 -5.94
CA LEU A 1014 13.86 8.46 -5.74
C LEU A 1014 12.36 8.76 -5.61
N ALA A 1015 11.50 7.92 -6.19
CA ALA A 1015 10.06 8.11 -6.21
C ALA A 1015 9.35 7.29 -5.12
N ARG A 1016 8.49 7.94 -4.33
CA ARG A 1016 7.62 7.25 -3.33
C ARG A 1016 6.26 6.80 -3.90
N ASN A 1017 5.93 7.23 -5.12
CA ASN A 1017 4.65 6.95 -5.79
C ASN A 1017 4.91 6.40 -7.20
N GLN A 1018 4.17 5.36 -7.59
CA GLN A 1018 4.27 4.72 -8.91
C GLN A 1018 4.04 5.71 -10.06
N PHE A 1019 3.07 6.62 -9.92
CA PHE A 1019 2.75 7.61 -10.95
C PHE A 1019 3.93 8.55 -11.22
N ILE A 1020 4.51 9.11 -10.14
CA ILE A 1020 5.69 9.98 -10.22
C ILE A 1020 6.88 9.21 -10.81
N ALA A 1021 7.07 7.95 -10.41
CA ALA A 1021 8.15 7.11 -10.92
C ALA A 1021 8.01 6.87 -12.44
N GLY A 1022 6.80 6.60 -12.92
CA GLY A 1022 6.51 6.40 -14.34
C GLY A 1022 6.76 7.67 -15.17
N GLN A 1023 6.30 8.83 -14.70
CA GLN A 1023 6.57 10.12 -15.34
C GLN A 1023 8.06 10.44 -15.39
N ALA A 1024 8.77 10.23 -14.27
CA ALA A 1024 10.22 10.41 -14.20
C ALA A 1024 10.96 9.47 -15.15
N ALA A 1025 10.54 8.21 -15.27
CA ALA A 1025 11.10 7.27 -16.24
C ALA A 1025 10.91 7.77 -17.68
N LEU A 1026 9.71 8.22 -18.04
CA LEU A 1026 9.43 8.74 -19.38
C LEU A 1026 10.30 9.98 -19.71
N LEU A 1027 10.36 10.95 -18.80
CA LEU A 1027 11.10 12.19 -19.02
C LEU A 1027 12.62 12.01 -18.95
N ALA A 1028 13.12 11.16 -18.06
CA ALA A 1028 14.57 10.98 -17.85
C ALA A 1028 15.20 9.94 -18.78
N THR A 1029 14.42 9.04 -19.39
CA THR A 1029 14.96 7.96 -20.23
C THR A 1029 14.47 8.02 -21.67
N PHE A 1030 13.16 8.05 -21.89
CA PHE A 1030 12.60 7.97 -23.24
C PHE A 1030 12.86 9.23 -24.06
N LEU A 1031 12.59 10.41 -23.49
CA LEU A 1031 12.78 11.67 -24.23
C LEU A 1031 14.27 11.87 -24.62
N PRO A 1032 15.26 11.71 -23.73
CA PRO A 1032 16.66 11.74 -24.13
C PRO A 1032 17.04 10.65 -25.12
N ALA A 1033 16.48 9.44 -25.00
CA ALA A 1033 16.73 8.39 -25.99
C ALA A 1033 16.17 8.76 -27.38
N LEU A 1034 15.03 9.44 -27.47
CA LEU A 1034 14.44 9.90 -28.73
C LEU A 1034 15.36 10.89 -29.44
N PHE A 1035 15.88 11.88 -28.72
CA PHE A 1035 16.65 12.98 -29.30
C PHE A 1035 18.16 12.71 -29.38
N LEU A 1036 18.72 11.95 -28.44
CA LEU A 1036 20.18 11.81 -28.25
C LEU A 1036 20.71 10.38 -28.48
N SER A 1037 19.93 9.48 -29.06
CA SER A 1037 20.40 8.12 -29.41
C SER A 1037 21.15 8.03 -30.75
N GLY A 1038 21.08 9.05 -31.59
CA GLY A 1038 21.57 8.97 -32.97
C GLY A 1038 20.57 8.37 -33.94
N PHE A 1039 19.31 8.24 -33.51
CA PHE A 1039 18.22 7.76 -34.34
C PHE A 1039 17.62 8.87 -35.21
N ILE A 1040 17.11 9.93 -34.58
CA ILE A 1040 16.44 11.04 -35.29
C ILE A 1040 17.46 12.10 -35.75
N PHE A 1041 18.38 12.47 -34.86
CA PHE A 1041 19.38 13.49 -35.11
C PHE A 1041 20.74 12.83 -35.25
N ASP A 1042 21.56 13.36 -36.15
CA ASP A 1042 22.96 12.97 -36.24
C ASP A 1042 23.75 13.66 -35.11
N LEU A 1043 24.30 12.87 -34.19
CA LEU A 1043 24.97 13.43 -33.01
C LEU A 1043 26.30 14.10 -33.33
N GLU A 1044 27.00 13.70 -34.39
CA GLU A 1044 28.33 14.26 -34.71
C GLU A 1044 28.23 15.72 -35.15
N SER A 1045 27.10 16.11 -35.74
CA SER A 1045 26.79 17.50 -36.13
C SER A 1045 26.24 18.36 -35.00
N THR A 1046 25.93 17.79 -33.83
CA THR A 1046 25.40 18.56 -32.68
C THR A 1046 26.51 19.31 -31.92
N PRO A 1047 26.21 20.44 -31.25
CA PRO A 1047 27.18 21.16 -30.44
C PRO A 1047 27.84 20.28 -29.38
N GLY A 1048 29.12 20.51 -29.09
CA GLY A 1048 29.92 19.63 -28.21
C GLY A 1048 29.34 19.39 -26.81
N PHE A 1049 28.60 20.34 -26.25
CA PHE A 1049 27.92 20.13 -24.95
C PHE A 1049 26.77 19.11 -25.04
N VAL A 1050 26.03 19.08 -26.16
CA VAL A 1050 24.96 18.10 -26.40
C VAL A 1050 25.56 16.71 -26.58
N GLN A 1051 26.68 16.63 -27.31
CA GLN A 1051 27.44 15.38 -27.45
C GLN A 1051 27.91 14.86 -26.09
N ALA A 1052 28.43 15.73 -25.22
CA ALA A 1052 28.87 15.35 -23.89
C ALA A 1052 27.74 14.70 -23.07
N VAL A 1053 26.53 15.27 -23.09
CA VAL A 1053 25.35 14.72 -22.40
C VAL A 1053 24.95 13.35 -22.98
N SER A 1054 25.06 13.18 -24.30
CA SER A 1054 24.67 11.93 -24.95
C SER A 1054 25.50 10.71 -24.54
N TYR A 1055 26.73 10.88 -24.05
CA TYR A 1055 27.58 9.76 -23.61
C TYR A 1055 27.05 9.03 -22.39
N VAL A 1056 26.16 9.67 -21.60
CA VAL A 1056 25.49 9.06 -20.45
C VAL A 1056 24.25 8.25 -20.87
N ILE A 1057 23.80 8.40 -22.12
CA ILE A 1057 22.56 7.79 -22.62
C ILE A 1057 22.86 6.40 -23.19
N ALA A 1058 22.44 5.34 -22.50
CA ALA A 1058 22.62 3.96 -22.94
C ALA A 1058 22.05 3.68 -24.35
N ALA A 1059 20.95 4.35 -24.71
CA ALA A 1059 20.31 4.22 -26.02
C ALA A 1059 21.25 4.59 -27.18
N ARG A 1060 22.21 5.49 -27.00
CA ARG A 1060 23.21 5.86 -28.01
C ARG A 1060 24.01 4.65 -28.47
N TYR A 1061 24.59 3.91 -27.52
CA TYR A 1061 25.45 2.77 -27.81
C TYR A 1061 24.63 1.60 -28.38
N PHE A 1062 23.42 1.39 -27.86
CA PHE A 1062 22.55 0.32 -28.35
C PHE A 1062 22.02 0.60 -29.77
N ALA A 1063 21.74 1.86 -30.12
CA ALA A 1063 21.37 2.23 -31.48
C ALA A 1063 22.48 1.90 -32.48
N THR A 1064 23.73 2.22 -32.15
CA THR A 1064 24.90 1.88 -32.98
C THR A 1064 25.05 0.36 -33.12
N LEU A 1065 24.89 -0.40 -32.03
CA LEU A 1065 24.94 -1.87 -32.06
C LEU A 1065 23.84 -2.47 -32.94
N LEU A 1066 22.58 -2.06 -32.77
CA LEU A 1066 21.46 -2.57 -33.57
C LEU A 1066 21.63 -2.26 -35.05
N LYS A 1067 21.98 -1.01 -35.42
CA LYS A 1067 22.23 -0.64 -36.81
C LYS A 1067 23.34 -1.49 -37.43
N THR A 1068 24.42 -1.71 -36.69
CA THR A 1068 25.56 -2.53 -37.14
C THR A 1068 25.12 -3.99 -37.33
N ILE A 1069 24.46 -4.60 -36.35
CA ILE A 1069 24.08 -6.02 -36.37
C ILE A 1069 23.05 -6.32 -37.47
N PHE A 1070 22.07 -5.43 -37.69
CA PHE A 1070 21.07 -5.63 -38.73
C PHE A 1070 21.62 -5.32 -40.14
N LEU A 1071 22.33 -4.20 -40.32
CA LEU A 1071 22.71 -3.70 -41.65
C LEU A 1071 24.13 -4.05 -42.11
N ALA A 1072 25.10 -4.09 -41.20
CA ALA A 1072 26.52 -4.27 -41.52
C ALA A 1072 27.06 -5.68 -41.17
N GLY A 1073 26.49 -6.35 -40.16
CA GLY A 1073 26.94 -7.65 -39.66
C GLY A 1073 27.78 -7.54 -38.38
N GLU A 1074 28.78 -8.40 -38.21
CA GLU A 1074 29.61 -8.49 -37.00
C GLU A 1074 30.88 -7.64 -37.08
N VAL A 1075 30.72 -6.32 -36.99
CA VAL A 1075 31.86 -5.39 -36.97
C VAL A 1075 32.38 -5.24 -35.53
N TRP A 1076 33.34 -6.09 -35.14
CA TRP A 1076 33.85 -6.15 -33.75
C TRP A 1076 34.47 -4.84 -33.26
N GLU A 1077 35.10 -4.06 -34.14
CA GLU A 1077 35.65 -2.74 -33.83
C GLU A 1077 34.57 -1.74 -33.36
N VAL A 1078 33.33 -1.92 -33.82
CA VAL A 1078 32.19 -1.12 -33.36
C VAL A 1078 31.50 -1.81 -32.18
N ILE A 1079 31.37 -3.14 -32.20
CA ILE A 1079 30.62 -3.89 -31.20
C ILE A 1079 31.28 -3.81 -29.82
N VAL A 1080 32.59 -4.04 -29.71
CA VAL A 1080 33.27 -4.14 -28.42
C VAL A 1080 33.25 -2.82 -27.64
N PRO A 1081 33.61 -1.65 -28.21
CA PRO A 1081 33.58 -0.39 -27.47
C PRO A 1081 32.18 -0.01 -26.99
N ASN A 1082 31.16 -0.20 -27.83
CA ASN A 1082 29.77 0.11 -27.48
C ASN A 1082 29.24 -0.87 -26.40
N ALA A 1083 29.59 -2.16 -26.47
CA ALA A 1083 29.22 -3.14 -25.45
C ALA A 1083 29.89 -2.85 -24.10
N LEU A 1084 31.17 -2.45 -24.10
CA LEU A 1084 31.88 -2.05 -22.89
C LEU A 1084 31.27 -0.79 -22.26
N ALA A 1085 30.87 0.19 -23.07
CA ALA A 1085 30.17 1.38 -22.59
C ALA A 1085 28.83 1.02 -21.93
N LEU A 1086 28.04 0.12 -22.54
CA LEU A 1086 26.80 -0.39 -21.93
C LEU A 1086 27.05 -1.14 -20.61
N ALA A 1087 28.08 -1.97 -20.55
CA ALA A 1087 28.46 -2.67 -19.32
C ALA A 1087 28.86 -1.69 -18.21
N ALA A 1088 29.62 -0.64 -18.54
CA ALA A 1088 30.01 0.41 -17.61
C ALA A 1088 28.79 1.18 -17.08
N LEU A 1089 27.85 1.56 -17.96
CA LEU A 1089 26.60 2.22 -17.58
C LEU A 1089 25.72 1.31 -16.70
N ALA A 1090 25.59 0.03 -17.05
CA ALA A 1090 24.86 -0.95 -16.24
C ALA A 1090 25.46 -1.07 -14.84
N PHE A 1091 26.78 -1.20 -14.74
CA PHE A 1091 27.48 -1.25 -13.47
C PHE A 1091 27.27 0.04 -12.65
N PHE A 1092 27.38 1.20 -13.30
CA PHE A 1092 27.16 2.50 -12.67
C PHE A 1092 25.75 2.62 -12.07
N PHE A 1093 24.70 2.41 -12.87
CA PHE A 1093 23.32 2.58 -12.38
C PHE A 1093 22.96 1.57 -11.30
N LEU A 1094 23.36 0.29 -11.44
CA LEU A 1094 23.13 -0.72 -10.41
C LEU A 1094 23.88 -0.39 -9.10
N THR A 1095 25.11 0.12 -9.20
CA THR A 1095 25.91 0.51 -8.04
C THR A 1095 25.29 1.73 -7.35
N VAL A 1096 24.90 2.76 -8.10
CA VAL A 1096 24.26 3.95 -7.53
C VAL A 1096 22.92 3.60 -6.88
N ALA A 1097 22.08 2.79 -7.54
CA ALA A 1097 20.81 2.31 -6.98
C ALA A 1097 21.05 1.56 -5.66
N ARG A 1098 22.04 0.66 -5.62
CA ARG A 1098 22.43 -0.07 -4.41
C ARG A 1098 22.93 0.84 -3.29
N LEU A 1099 23.73 1.86 -3.61
CA LEU A 1099 24.27 2.80 -2.61
C LEU A 1099 23.20 3.73 -2.04
N ARG A 1100 22.19 4.09 -2.84
CA ARG A 1100 21.06 4.94 -2.43
C ARG A 1100 19.97 4.17 -1.69
N CYS A 1101 19.77 2.89 -1.98
CA CYS A 1101 18.87 2.01 -1.22
C CYS A 1101 19.40 1.72 0.19
N ARG A 1102 19.01 2.56 1.15
CA ARG A 1102 19.27 2.30 2.58
C ARG A 1102 18.10 1.57 3.20
N LYS A 1103 18.39 0.66 4.14
CA LYS A 1103 17.38 -0.13 4.87
C LYS A 1103 16.75 0.69 6.01
N ARG A 1104 16.14 1.84 5.68
CA ARG A 1104 15.58 2.84 6.61
C ARG A 1104 14.31 3.46 6.01
N LEU A 1105 13.41 3.97 6.87
CA LEU A 1105 12.15 4.62 6.47
C LEU A 1105 12.29 6.09 6.05
N ASP A 1106 13.43 6.72 6.35
CA ASP A 1106 13.69 8.14 6.08
C ASP A 1106 13.99 8.44 4.61
#